data_AF-A0A3M7ALG9-F1
#
_entry.id   AF-A0A3M7ALG9-F1
#
_cell.length_a   1.000
_cell.length_b   1.000
_cell.length_c   1.000
_cell.angle_alpha   90.00
_cell.angle_beta   90.00
_cell.angle_gamma   90.00
#
_symmetry.space_group_name_H-M   'P 1'
#
loop_
_entity.id
_entity.type
_entity.pdbx_description
1 polymer ?
#
loop_
_entity_poly.entity_id
_entity_poly.type
_entity_poly.pdbx_seq_one_letter_code
_entity_poly.pdbx_strand_id
1 'polypeptide(L)'
;MLMNTSLYKTSSSAVSPSDPPRLRSLLGSALAQGGLVINPRNADDGSSQMASVPIDLTSMRNNRAFAMTPGDANFDGIHSGYPAEYLPDADFTYSGVRYHFPQYQQNGSDNVLAQGQTITPPKGRYFSIHMLAAAESAVATGYVNATYADNTTTSGPLLVDPFWSWPYPYGGDIIFPYYLTNTSVDYNRSMIYQTINWLDSTKDSVSLQLPNVSTGAATGPGGAAEDTRLHIFAVTMVPASGTGVQLEVQYARSTQMWMEGTNKTQIMEVTVNNVGDDWVLSNHSVRVSVSAPGVKTVSPAVINRLRPGDRDILQVGVVNTNGTSPGMNGLATAHISSTGNSVQSSPYTFNATYGIASYTPDYHSIYTHESPPWYNAAKYGIFIHWGPYSVPGWGNSGENESYAEWYWWNMNQGPGQSDGTYEYNLQTYGPDHVYDDFFPNFTASAFDPKEWVDLFADAGAQYFVQVSKHHDGYALFDLPPNITTRTSVVQPPHRNLLHELFSAAEHHHPHLHRATYFSLPEWFHPDYAPYGFGSWPGGNATNPYTNVSLPYTGYVALNDYVSDLILPEMLTLADMGTEIMWCDIGGPNLTADFAAEFYNAAAQRGKQVLMDNRCGLPGDFDTPEYASYDAVQLRKWESNLGMDPYSYGFNRATPLASYLDPQGIVSSLVDIVSKNGNFLLDIGPRADGSILDIEKRNLRMAGEWIRSHAQAVFGTDYWFLTPSEGESVRFTRNAEGFFILSLQPPNGSLVVESPVPYVEGDQVVVVGGKMDGVVVPTRLVEKNNPGSSSSERMLEITVSQEVRDADQFCWVFKIPYGGVAANQTVGAGHGNSSTGGFGTPSQPATQVSGAASKAMERAEGWTVIFSLVMVVVLALVL
;
A
#
# COMPACT_ATOMS: atom_id res chain seq x y z
N MET A 1 7.88 -10.57 20.21
CA MET A 1 8.23 -9.17 19.94
C MET A 1 8.95 -8.56 21.16
N LEU A 2 10.16 -9.04 21.45
CA LEU A 2 10.98 -8.55 22.58
C LEU A 2 12.47 -8.60 22.17
N MET A 3 12.86 -7.72 21.26
CA MET A 3 14.23 -7.20 21.27
C MET A 3 14.20 -5.72 21.59
N ASN A 4 14.98 -5.41 22.62
CA ASN A 4 15.10 -4.16 23.32
C ASN A 4 15.48 -3.03 22.34
N THR A 5 14.51 -2.21 21.93
CA THR A 5 14.73 -0.91 21.24
C THR A 5 15.41 0.14 22.14
N SER A 6 15.82 -0.25 23.36
CA SER A 6 16.58 0.58 24.30
C SER A 6 18.02 0.94 23.85
N LEU A 7 18.45 0.63 22.63
CA LEU A 7 19.78 1.02 22.13
C LEU A 7 19.79 2.18 21.11
N TYR A 8 18.64 2.80 20.80
CA TYR A 8 18.60 4.07 20.04
C TYR A 8 18.61 5.33 20.92
N LYS A 9 18.90 5.20 22.23
CA LYS A 9 19.21 6.35 23.08
C LYS A 9 20.73 6.46 23.26
N THR A 10 21.27 7.52 22.67
CA THR A 10 22.64 8.05 22.82
C THR A 10 23.76 7.34 22.06
N SER A 11 23.81 7.51 20.74
CA SER A 11 25.09 7.81 20.09
C SER A 11 24.87 8.69 18.85
N SER A 12 24.92 10.00 19.08
CA SER A 12 25.21 10.96 18.03
C SER A 12 26.65 10.74 17.59
N SER A 13 26.90 9.79 16.68
CA SER A 13 28.15 9.82 15.92
C SER A 13 27.93 10.76 14.74
N ALA A 14 28.08 12.05 15.03
CA ALA A 14 28.41 13.02 14.00
C ALA A 14 29.62 12.47 13.24
N VAL A 15 29.50 12.33 11.92
CA VAL A 15 30.65 12.15 11.06
C VAL A 15 31.64 13.27 11.39
N SER A 16 32.79 12.90 11.94
CA SER A 16 33.81 13.84 12.39
C SER A 16 34.27 14.71 11.20
N PRO A 17 34.54 16.02 11.39
CA PRO A 17 35.07 16.87 10.33
C PRO A 17 36.51 16.53 9.88
N SER A 18 37.05 15.37 10.28
CA SER A 18 38.42 14.93 9.99
C SER A 18 38.55 13.83 8.92
N ASP A 19 37.47 13.39 8.28
CA ASP A 19 37.56 12.37 7.21
C ASP A 19 38.11 12.94 5.90
N PRO A 20 38.94 12.18 5.16
CA PRO A 20 39.70 12.68 4.02
C PRO A 20 38.77 13.15 2.89
N PRO A 21 39.23 14.06 2.00
CA PRO A 21 38.41 14.76 1.00
C PRO A 21 37.68 13.89 -0.03
N ARG A 22 37.83 12.56 0.00
CA ARG A 22 37.26 11.61 -0.97
C ARG A 22 35.83 11.15 -0.63
N LEU A 23 35.40 11.18 0.64
CA LEU A 23 34.00 10.86 0.99
C LEU A 23 33.02 11.95 0.50
N ARG A 24 33.49 13.22 0.39
CA ARG A 24 32.68 14.31 -0.18
C ARG A 24 32.47 14.22 -1.68
N SER A 25 33.33 13.50 -2.42
CA SER A 25 33.20 13.44 -3.89
C SER A 25 32.29 12.33 -4.41
N LEU A 26 31.95 11.33 -3.58
CA LEU A 26 31.02 10.25 -3.94
C LEU A 26 29.62 10.43 -3.31
N LEU A 27 29.52 11.13 -2.18
CA LEU A 27 28.24 11.56 -1.57
C LEU A 27 27.73 12.90 -2.12
N GLY A 28 28.49 13.55 -3.02
CA GLY A 28 28.35 14.97 -3.35
C GLY A 28 27.52 15.33 -4.59
N SER A 29 27.06 14.37 -5.40
CA SER A 29 26.34 14.67 -6.65
C SER A 29 24.85 14.36 -6.65
N ALA A 30 24.35 13.48 -5.77
CA ALA A 30 22.93 13.10 -5.73
C ALA A 30 22.16 13.58 -4.49
N LEU A 31 22.86 13.83 -3.35
CA LEU A 31 22.21 14.25 -2.09
C LEU A 31 22.40 15.74 -1.77
N ALA A 32 23.35 16.42 -2.41
CA ALA A 32 23.63 17.85 -2.21
C ALA A 32 22.97 18.78 -3.26
N GLN A 33 22.04 18.27 -4.07
CA GLN A 33 21.28 19.07 -5.03
C GLN A 33 19.79 18.75 -4.93
N GLY A 34 19.07 19.56 -4.17
CA GLY A 34 17.62 19.58 -4.20
C GLY A 34 17.13 20.75 -3.37
N GLY A 35 16.24 21.55 -3.94
CA GLY A 35 15.44 22.48 -3.14
C GLY A 35 14.29 21.73 -2.46
N LEU A 36 13.29 22.50 -2.05
CA LEU A 36 11.97 21.97 -1.71
C LEU A 36 11.45 21.09 -2.85
N VAL A 37 10.95 19.90 -2.51
CA VAL A 37 10.19 19.05 -3.43
C VAL A 37 8.77 18.95 -2.89
N ILE A 38 7.80 19.46 -3.64
CA ILE A 38 6.40 19.10 -3.44
C ILE A 38 6.19 17.81 -4.22
N ASN A 39 5.61 16.78 -3.58
CA ASN A 39 5.41 15.46 -4.21
C ASN A 39 4.77 15.65 -5.60
N PRO A 40 5.51 15.32 -6.68
CA PRO A 40 5.15 15.74 -8.02
C PRO A 40 3.91 15.01 -8.55
N ARG A 41 3.48 13.94 -7.87
CA ARG A 41 2.23 13.22 -8.17
C ARG A 41 0.98 14.01 -7.79
N ASN A 42 1.09 14.92 -6.82
CA ASN A 42 -0.03 15.68 -6.25
C ASN A 42 0.21 17.19 -6.23
N ALA A 43 1.35 17.64 -6.76
CA ALA A 43 1.65 19.05 -6.91
C ALA A 43 0.59 19.70 -7.83
N ASP A 44 -0.05 20.74 -7.31
CA ASP A 44 -1.01 21.54 -8.07
C ASP A 44 -0.27 22.77 -8.64
N ASP A 45 -0.69 23.20 -9.83
CA ASP A 45 -0.17 24.38 -10.52
C ASP A 45 -0.94 25.66 -10.17
N GLY A 46 -1.79 25.62 -9.15
CA GLY A 46 -2.70 26.69 -8.77
C GLY A 46 -3.96 26.76 -9.63
N SER A 47 -4.24 25.73 -10.45
CA SER A 47 -5.45 25.65 -11.28
C SER A 47 -6.67 25.13 -10.53
N SER A 48 -6.52 24.66 -9.28
CA SER A 48 -7.66 24.15 -8.52
C SER A 48 -8.81 25.14 -8.46
N GLN A 49 -10.00 24.62 -8.77
CA GLN A 49 -11.26 25.33 -8.74
C GLN A 49 -12.15 24.88 -7.57
N MET A 50 -11.68 23.92 -6.76
CA MET A 50 -12.48 23.36 -5.67
C MET A 50 -12.57 24.34 -4.50
N ALA A 51 -13.77 24.52 -3.98
CA ALA A 51 -13.97 25.31 -2.78
C ALA A 51 -13.19 24.69 -1.61
N SER A 52 -12.34 25.50 -0.98
CA SER A 52 -11.52 25.10 0.17
C SER A 52 -11.70 26.15 1.27
N VAL A 53 -11.85 25.69 2.52
CA VAL A 53 -11.93 26.53 3.71
C VAL A 53 -10.74 26.22 4.62
N PRO A 54 -9.58 26.87 4.37
CA PRO A 54 -8.47 26.84 5.32
C PRO A 54 -8.91 27.38 6.69
N ILE A 55 -8.50 26.68 7.75
CA ILE A 55 -8.78 27.06 9.14
C ILE A 55 -7.60 27.85 9.70
N ASP A 56 -7.87 28.99 10.31
CA ASP A 56 -6.85 29.78 11.00
C ASP A 56 -6.45 29.13 12.33
N LEU A 57 -5.24 28.57 12.37
CA LEU A 57 -4.66 27.94 13.56
C LEU A 57 -3.79 28.91 14.38
N THR A 58 -3.65 30.18 13.99
CA THR A 58 -2.65 31.11 14.55
C THR A 58 -2.72 31.22 16.07
N SER A 59 -3.93 31.25 16.64
CA SER A 59 -4.13 31.34 18.10
C SER A 59 -3.84 30.05 18.86
N MET A 60 -3.72 28.91 18.17
CA MET A 60 -3.48 27.58 18.75
C MET A 60 -2.03 27.13 18.64
N ARG A 61 -1.21 27.81 17.83
CA ARG A 61 0.20 27.47 17.65
C ARG A 61 0.92 27.54 18.99
N ASN A 62 1.65 26.48 19.31
CA ASN A 62 2.31 26.30 20.61
C ASN A 62 3.71 25.66 20.49
N ASN A 63 4.22 25.50 19.28
CA ASN A 63 5.54 24.93 19.01
C ASN A 63 6.22 25.63 17.81
N ARG A 64 7.54 25.51 17.71
CA ARG A 64 8.35 26.12 16.64
C ARG A 64 9.10 25.03 15.87
N ALA A 65 8.73 24.85 14.62
CA ALA A 65 9.22 23.82 13.70
C ALA A 65 10.24 24.34 12.71
N PHE A 66 10.15 25.61 12.28
CA PHE A 66 11.01 26.15 11.22
C PHE A 66 12.23 26.87 11.78
N ALA A 67 13.40 26.57 11.21
CA ALA A 67 14.70 27.05 11.63
C ALA A 67 15.47 27.65 10.46
N MET A 68 16.18 28.77 10.70
CA MET A 68 17.17 29.35 9.77
C MET A 68 18.59 28.83 10.04
N THR A 69 18.88 28.40 11.27
CA THR A 69 20.19 27.89 11.69
C THR A 69 20.03 26.73 12.69
N PRO A 70 21.05 25.85 12.86
CA PRO A 70 21.01 24.82 13.91
C PRO A 70 20.65 25.39 15.28
N GLY A 71 19.76 24.70 16.00
CA GLY A 71 19.26 25.11 17.32
C GLY A 71 18.25 26.27 17.34
N ASP A 72 17.85 26.82 16.19
CA ASP A 72 16.89 27.94 16.10
C ASP A 72 15.45 27.50 16.44
N ALA A 73 15.05 26.29 16.06
CA ALA A 73 13.73 25.72 16.36
C ALA A 73 13.80 24.65 17.45
N ASN A 74 12.63 24.20 17.90
CA ASN A 74 12.53 23.01 18.73
C ASN A 74 11.29 22.21 18.32
N PHE A 75 11.38 21.59 17.15
CA PHE A 75 10.33 20.75 16.60
C PHE A 75 10.07 19.56 17.54
N ASP A 76 11.13 18.80 17.82
CA ASP A 76 11.09 17.45 18.40
C ASP A 76 11.48 17.37 19.88
N GLY A 77 11.69 18.50 20.55
CA GLY A 77 12.14 18.55 21.94
C GLY A 77 13.66 18.50 22.12
N ILE A 78 14.43 18.24 21.05
CA ILE A 78 15.90 18.21 21.06
C ILE A 78 16.52 19.29 20.15
N HIS A 79 15.75 20.34 19.86
CA HIS A 79 16.17 21.50 19.06
C HIS A 79 16.40 21.22 17.57
N SER A 80 15.68 20.26 17.00
CA SER A 80 15.65 20.11 15.54
C SER A 80 14.64 21.05 14.89
N GLY A 81 14.75 21.26 13.57
CA GLY A 81 13.77 22.00 12.78
C GLY A 81 13.94 21.85 11.28
N TYR A 82 12.88 22.18 10.55
CA TYR A 82 12.88 22.22 9.09
C TYR A 82 13.56 23.51 8.59
N PRO A 83 14.28 23.46 7.46
CA PRO A 83 14.97 24.63 6.93
C PRO A 83 13.98 25.63 6.33
N ALA A 84 13.82 26.77 7.03
CA ALA A 84 12.88 27.83 6.70
C ALA A 84 13.11 28.49 5.32
N GLU A 85 14.31 28.36 4.76
CA GLU A 85 14.65 28.85 3.42
C GLU A 85 13.95 28.09 2.28
N TYR A 86 13.39 26.90 2.56
CA TYR A 86 12.69 26.05 1.60
C TYR A 86 11.19 25.93 1.90
N LEU A 87 10.57 26.92 2.54
CA LEU A 87 9.12 26.86 2.78
C LEU A 87 8.34 27.02 1.47
N PRO A 88 7.21 26.29 1.29
CA PRO A 88 6.28 26.60 0.23
C PRO A 88 5.64 27.97 0.48
N ASP A 89 4.96 28.49 -0.56
CA ASP A 89 4.16 29.70 -0.44
C ASP A 89 3.12 29.59 0.68
N ALA A 90 2.85 30.72 1.35
CA ALA A 90 1.87 30.77 2.44
C ALA A 90 0.47 30.32 1.99
N ASP A 91 0.11 30.66 0.76
CA ASP A 91 -1.08 30.18 0.09
C ASP A 91 -0.65 29.24 -1.02
N PHE A 92 -0.80 27.93 -0.81
CA PHE A 92 -0.47 26.94 -1.84
C PHE A 92 -1.56 25.88 -1.94
N THR A 93 -1.59 25.21 -3.08
CA THR A 93 -2.57 24.16 -3.38
C THR A 93 -1.86 22.84 -3.50
N TYR A 94 -2.44 21.80 -2.91
CA TYR A 94 -1.92 20.43 -2.97
C TYR A 94 -3.06 19.44 -3.09
N SER A 95 -2.99 18.54 -4.07
CA SER A 95 -4.06 17.57 -4.40
C SER A 95 -5.44 18.25 -4.55
N GLY A 96 -5.46 19.42 -5.21
CA GLY A 96 -6.66 20.22 -5.43
C GLY A 96 -7.19 21.00 -4.24
N VAL A 97 -6.54 20.94 -3.06
CA VAL A 97 -7.00 21.61 -1.84
C VAL A 97 -6.08 22.79 -1.50
N ARG A 98 -6.68 23.95 -1.19
CA ARG A 98 -5.93 25.14 -0.78
C ARG A 98 -5.54 25.05 0.69
N TYR A 99 -4.30 25.39 1.03
CA TYR A 99 -3.81 25.48 2.39
C TYR A 99 -3.32 26.89 2.73
N HIS A 100 -3.47 27.28 3.99
CA HIS A 100 -2.71 28.38 4.59
C HIS A 100 -1.55 27.78 5.36
N PHE A 101 -0.37 27.76 4.72
CA PHE A 101 0.84 27.20 5.30
C PHE A 101 1.55 28.22 6.20
N PRO A 102 1.97 27.81 7.41
CA PRO A 102 2.72 28.69 8.30
C PRO A 102 4.06 29.09 7.68
N GLN A 103 4.42 30.36 7.87
CA GLN A 103 5.68 30.92 7.42
C GLN A 103 6.62 31.12 8.60
N TYR A 104 7.93 31.10 8.34
CA TYR A 104 8.95 31.29 9.37
C TYR A 104 8.76 32.63 10.09
N GLN A 105 8.87 32.58 11.43
CA GLN A 105 8.91 33.76 12.28
C GLN A 105 10.17 33.69 13.14
N GLN A 106 10.86 34.83 13.30
CA GLN A 106 12.05 34.90 14.15
C GLN A 106 11.73 34.59 15.62
N ASN A 107 10.51 34.90 16.07
CA ASN A 107 10.02 34.58 17.40
C ASN A 107 8.58 34.06 17.29
N GLY A 108 8.22 33.12 18.15
CA GLY A 108 6.86 32.59 18.24
C GLY A 108 6.73 31.14 17.73
N SER A 109 5.49 30.72 17.58
CA SER A 109 5.12 29.36 17.19
C SER A 109 4.56 29.34 15.77
N ASP A 110 4.90 28.32 15.01
CA ASP A 110 4.54 28.13 13.61
C ASP A 110 3.75 26.83 13.38
N ASN A 111 3.64 25.96 14.38
CA ASN A 111 2.80 24.77 14.33
C ASN A 111 2.06 24.48 15.64
N VAL A 112 1.09 23.57 15.56
CA VAL A 112 0.28 23.09 16.69
C VAL A 112 0.71 21.67 17.07
N LEU A 113 1.15 21.46 18.30
CA LEU A 113 1.25 20.13 18.90
C LEU A 113 -0.15 19.60 19.18
N ALA A 114 -0.56 18.48 18.59
CA ALA A 114 -1.89 17.90 18.79
C ALA A 114 -2.02 17.31 20.21
N GLN A 115 -2.69 18.07 21.08
CA GLN A 115 -2.84 17.82 22.52
C GLN A 115 -4.32 17.80 22.95
N GLY A 116 -5.22 17.49 22.01
CA GLY A 116 -6.65 17.57 22.29
C GLY A 116 -7.21 19.00 22.20
N GLN A 117 -6.73 19.85 21.31
CA GLN A 117 -7.36 21.14 21.03
C GLN A 117 -8.68 20.99 20.25
N THR A 118 -9.67 21.81 20.59
CA THR A 118 -10.92 21.92 19.85
C THR A 118 -10.88 23.12 18.89
N ILE A 119 -11.09 22.86 17.61
CA ILE A 119 -11.26 23.83 16.53
C ILE A 119 -12.75 24.08 16.33
N THR A 120 -13.14 25.36 16.20
CA THR A 120 -14.50 25.75 15.80
C THR A 120 -14.48 26.16 14.33
N PRO A 121 -14.92 25.29 13.40
CA PRO A 121 -14.98 25.67 11.99
C PRO A 121 -16.10 26.68 11.73
N PRO A 122 -16.08 27.39 10.59
CA PRO A 122 -17.24 28.16 10.14
C PRO A 122 -18.48 27.26 10.06
N LYS A 123 -19.66 27.85 10.29
CA LYS A 123 -20.91 27.08 10.22
C LYS A 123 -21.15 26.61 8.78
N GLY A 124 -21.35 25.30 8.61
CA GLY A 124 -21.77 24.71 7.36
C GLY A 124 -21.59 23.19 7.34
N ARG A 125 -21.97 22.60 6.20
CA ARG A 125 -21.76 21.19 5.90
C ARG A 125 -20.44 21.02 5.15
N TYR A 126 -19.69 19.98 5.51
CA TYR A 126 -18.37 19.73 4.96
C TYR A 126 -18.22 18.27 4.57
N PHE A 127 -17.44 18.06 3.51
CA PHE A 127 -17.13 16.79 2.89
C PHE A 127 -15.98 16.07 3.62
N SER A 128 -14.92 16.81 3.95
CA SER A 128 -13.70 16.26 4.55
C SER A 128 -12.88 17.32 5.28
N ILE A 129 -11.97 16.85 6.13
CA ILE A 129 -10.87 17.61 6.73
C ILE A 129 -9.57 17.11 6.10
N HIS A 130 -8.75 18.04 5.65
CA HIS A 130 -7.41 17.78 5.15
C HIS A 130 -6.40 18.46 6.07
N MET A 131 -5.39 17.73 6.53
CA MET A 131 -4.36 18.27 7.41
C MET A 131 -2.97 18.04 6.83
N LEU A 132 -2.07 19.00 7.04
CA LEU A 132 -0.64 18.83 6.82
C LEU A 132 0.02 18.61 8.18
N ALA A 133 0.65 17.46 8.36
CA ALA A 133 1.14 17.01 9.66
C ALA A 133 2.45 16.24 9.56
N ALA A 134 3.18 16.18 10.66
CA ALA A 134 4.36 15.32 10.80
C ALA A 134 4.48 14.81 12.24
N ALA A 135 4.97 13.59 12.40
CA ALA A 135 5.36 13.06 13.71
C ALA A 135 6.85 13.33 13.98
N GLU A 136 7.29 13.05 15.20
CA GLU A 136 8.68 13.23 15.61
C GLU A 136 9.51 11.98 15.30
N SER A 137 9.75 11.14 16.31
CA SER A 137 10.62 9.97 16.25
C SER A 137 9.93 8.65 15.89
N ALA A 138 8.61 8.58 15.98
CA ALA A 138 7.84 7.36 15.74
C ALA A 138 6.54 7.67 15.01
N VAL A 139 5.89 6.64 14.46
CA VAL A 139 4.61 6.82 13.77
C VAL A 139 3.56 7.26 14.79
N ALA A 140 2.94 8.42 14.55
CA ALA A 140 1.89 8.97 15.39
C ALA A 140 0.53 8.48 14.92
N THR A 141 -0.25 7.91 15.85
CA THR A 141 -1.63 7.50 15.60
C THR A 141 -2.61 8.25 16.51
N GLY A 142 -3.81 8.52 16.03
CA GLY A 142 -4.85 9.17 16.84
C GLY A 142 -6.19 9.23 16.12
N TYR A 143 -7.16 9.93 16.73
CA TYR A 143 -8.48 10.14 16.14
C TYR A 143 -8.82 11.62 16.07
N VAL A 144 -9.34 12.06 14.93
CA VAL A 144 -9.98 13.36 14.78
C VAL A 144 -11.48 13.16 14.98
N ASN A 145 -12.08 13.89 15.93
CA ASN A 145 -13.51 13.78 16.20
C ASN A 145 -14.24 15.04 15.76
N ALA A 146 -15.22 14.90 14.88
CA ALA A 146 -16.08 15.99 14.44
C ALA A 146 -17.44 15.88 15.13
N THR A 147 -17.88 16.94 15.78
CA THR A 147 -19.21 17.04 16.42
C THR A 147 -20.12 17.92 15.56
N TYR A 148 -21.36 17.48 15.39
CA TYR A 148 -22.36 18.13 14.56
C TYR A 148 -23.44 18.84 15.37
N ALA A 149 -24.25 19.66 14.71
CA ALA A 149 -25.31 20.45 15.33
C ALA A 149 -26.42 19.62 16.01
N ASP A 150 -26.56 18.34 15.65
CA ASP A 150 -27.47 17.38 16.28
C ASP A 150 -26.84 16.60 17.44
N ASN A 151 -25.63 16.99 17.87
CA ASN A 151 -24.79 16.34 18.89
C ASN A 151 -24.26 14.95 18.52
N THR A 152 -24.40 14.51 17.26
CA THR A 152 -23.72 13.30 16.79
C THR A 152 -22.23 13.58 16.56
N THR A 153 -21.44 12.51 16.48
CA THR A 153 -19.99 12.58 16.26
C THR A 153 -19.56 11.58 15.20
N THR A 154 -18.61 11.97 14.34
CA THR A 154 -17.82 11.05 13.52
C THR A 154 -16.38 11.08 13.98
N SER A 155 -15.74 9.92 14.03
CA SER A 155 -14.33 9.76 14.39
C SER A 155 -13.57 9.21 13.19
N GLY A 156 -12.49 9.87 12.81
CA GLY A 156 -11.59 9.44 11.74
C GLY A 156 -10.22 9.08 12.31
N PRO A 157 -9.70 7.86 12.05
CA PRO A 157 -8.37 7.49 12.48
C PRO A 157 -7.31 8.24 11.66
N LEU A 158 -6.20 8.55 12.31
CA LEU A 158 -5.07 9.27 11.77
C LEU A 158 -3.81 8.42 11.98
N LEU A 159 -2.97 8.35 10.95
CA LEU A 159 -1.60 7.85 11.01
C LEU A 159 -0.70 8.87 10.33
N VAL A 160 0.39 9.26 10.98
CA VAL A 160 1.38 10.21 10.44
C VAL A 160 2.78 9.71 10.74
N ASP A 161 3.61 9.62 9.72
CA ASP A 161 4.99 9.15 9.83
C ASP A 161 5.92 10.19 10.46
N PRO A 162 7.07 9.74 11.01
CA PRO A 162 8.17 10.60 11.42
C PRO A 162 8.58 11.61 10.35
N PHE A 163 8.94 12.82 10.77
CA PHE A 163 9.35 13.85 9.82
C PHE A 163 10.63 13.52 9.06
N TRP A 164 11.45 12.61 9.55
CA TRP A 164 12.56 12.02 8.80
C TRP A 164 12.74 10.58 9.27
N SER A 165 13.39 9.77 8.44
CA SER A 165 13.72 8.40 8.79
C SER A 165 14.95 7.96 8.03
N TRP A 166 15.80 7.21 8.72
CA TRP A 166 16.93 6.50 8.16
C TRP A 166 17.00 5.12 8.82
N PRO A 167 17.25 4.04 8.05
CA PRO A 167 17.57 4.02 6.62
C PRO A 167 16.37 3.91 5.67
N TYR A 168 15.14 3.91 6.19
CA TYR A 168 13.90 3.74 5.44
C TYR A 168 13.14 5.07 5.27
N PRO A 169 13.38 5.83 4.19
CA PRO A 169 12.68 7.09 3.97
C PRO A 169 11.19 6.83 3.67
N TYR A 170 10.30 7.48 4.39
CA TYR A 170 8.86 7.47 4.10
C TYR A 170 8.52 8.30 2.86
N GLY A 171 7.37 8.06 2.24
CA GLY A 171 6.88 8.87 1.11
C GLY A 171 6.16 10.15 1.55
N GLY A 172 6.89 11.26 1.66
CA GLY A 172 6.33 12.57 2.06
C GLY A 172 5.61 13.35 0.95
N ASP A 173 4.88 14.40 1.36
CA ASP A 173 4.12 15.30 0.47
C ASP A 173 4.80 16.66 0.27
N ILE A 174 5.37 17.23 1.33
CA ILE A 174 6.27 18.39 1.28
C ILE A 174 7.62 17.95 1.82
N ILE A 175 8.62 17.93 0.96
CA ILE A 175 9.91 17.29 1.23
C ILE A 175 11.02 18.34 1.19
N PHE A 176 11.64 18.54 2.34
CA PHE A 176 12.78 19.41 2.52
C PHE A 176 14.07 18.63 2.26
N PRO A 177 15.11 19.29 1.72
CA PRO A 177 16.33 18.60 1.32
C PRO A 177 17.20 18.13 2.49
N TYR A 178 16.98 18.66 3.69
CA TYR A 178 17.67 18.32 4.92
C TYR A 178 16.84 18.75 6.14
N TYR A 179 17.32 18.50 7.35
CA TYR A 179 16.85 19.18 8.56
C TYR A 179 18.00 19.73 9.39
N LEU A 180 17.68 20.70 10.25
CA LEU A 180 18.63 21.35 11.14
C LEU A 180 18.53 20.67 12.50
N THR A 181 19.66 20.22 13.04
CA THR A 181 19.75 19.67 14.41
C THR A 181 20.05 20.80 15.39
N ASN A 182 20.25 20.47 16.67
CA ASN A 182 20.71 21.46 17.65
C ASN A 182 22.07 22.09 17.30
N THR A 183 22.95 21.38 16.60
CA THR A 183 24.36 21.80 16.41
C THR A 183 24.86 21.72 14.96
N SER A 184 24.13 21.05 14.07
CA SER A 184 24.57 20.77 12.69
C SER A 184 23.40 20.72 11.70
N VAL A 185 23.73 20.47 10.44
CA VAL A 185 22.77 20.06 9.40
C VAL A 185 22.82 18.54 9.28
N ASP A 186 21.67 17.90 9.23
CA ASP A 186 21.54 16.49 8.85
C ASP A 186 20.90 16.41 7.46
N TYR A 187 21.61 15.79 6.51
CA TYR A 187 21.23 15.78 5.10
C TYR A 187 20.20 14.70 4.74
N ASN A 188 19.65 13.99 5.72
CA ASN A 188 18.44 13.22 5.50
C ASN A 188 17.27 14.17 5.20
N ARG A 189 16.46 13.81 4.20
CA ARG A 189 15.29 14.59 3.84
C ARG A 189 14.30 14.60 5.00
N SER A 190 13.69 15.76 5.23
CA SER A 190 12.58 15.88 6.17
C SER A 190 11.26 16.15 5.44
N MET A 191 10.14 15.76 6.03
CA MET A 191 8.87 15.54 5.33
C MET A 191 7.67 15.97 6.16
N ILE A 192 6.67 16.51 5.48
CA ILE A 192 5.32 16.74 6.00
C ILE A 192 4.35 15.95 5.13
N TYR A 193 3.33 15.37 5.77
CA TYR A 193 2.36 14.45 5.18
C TYR A 193 0.96 15.04 5.17
N GLN A 194 0.18 14.73 4.13
CA GLN A 194 -1.23 15.03 4.02
C GLN A 194 -2.04 13.87 4.63
N THR A 195 -2.97 14.21 5.50
CA THR A 195 -3.98 13.28 5.99
C THR A 195 -5.37 13.78 5.65
N ILE A 196 -6.30 12.85 5.43
CA ILE A 196 -7.67 13.15 5.03
C ILE A 196 -8.61 12.36 5.92
N ASN A 197 -9.57 13.06 6.52
CA ASN A 197 -10.66 12.46 7.29
C ASN A 197 -11.99 12.88 6.67
N TRP A 198 -12.89 11.93 6.44
CA TRP A 198 -14.23 12.25 5.94
C TRP A 198 -15.07 12.95 7.01
N LEU A 199 -16.11 13.65 6.57
CA LEU A 199 -17.13 14.25 7.42
C LEU A 199 -18.52 13.87 6.91
N ASP A 200 -19.48 13.81 7.83
CA ASP A 200 -20.88 13.64 7.47
C ASP A 200 -21.40 14.91 6.81
N SER A 201 -21.29 14.93 5.48
CA SER A 201 -21.73 16.03 4.61
C SER A 201 -23.21 16.38 4.73
N THR A 202 -24.03 15.56 5.39
CA THR A 202 -25.45 15.85 5.60
C THR A 202 -25.69 16.76 6.81
N LYS A 203 -24.68 16.96 7.66
CA LYS A 203 -24.81 17.65 8.95
C LYS A 203 -23.95 18.91 9.02
N ASP A 204 -24.46 19.91 9.75
CA ASP A 204 -23.71 21.12 10.06
C ASP A 204 -22.61 20.80 11.09
N SER A 205 -21.35 21.03 10.73
CA SER A 205 -20.20 20.87 11.61
C SER A 205 -20.17 21.98 12.68
N VAL A 206 -19.89 21.61 13.92
CA VAL A 206 -19.83 22.54 15.07
C VAL A 206 -18.44 22.61 15.67
N SER A 207 -17.76 21.48 15.81
CA SER A 207 -16.40 21.45 16.37
C SER A 207 -15.60 20.28 15.83
N LEU A 208 -14.29 20.49 15.68
CA LEU A 208 -13.31 19.46 15.35
C LEU A 208 -12.33 19.32 16.49
N GLN A 209 -12.18 18.12 17.02
CA GLN A 209 -11.28 17.80 18.10
C GLN A 209 -10.03 17.13 17.53
N LEU A 210 -8.88 17.80 17.64
CA LEU A 210 -7.59 17.20 17.29
C LEU A 210 -7.26 16.05 18.26
N PRO A 211 -6.48 15.05 17.82
CA PRO A 211 -6.02 14.00 18.72
C PRO A 211 -5.11 14.56 19.81
N ASN A 212 -4.94 13.76 20.87
CA ASN A 212 -3.93 14.00 21.90
C ASN A 212 -2.87 12.91 21.79
N VAL A 213 -1.76 13.22 21.12
CA VAL A 213 -0.71 12.23 20.81
C VAL A 213 0.52 12.51 21.67
N SER A 214 0.84 11.55 22.53
CA SER A 214 2.07 11.53 23.33
C SER A 214 2.89 10.24 23.17
N THR A 215 2.35 9.26 22.45
CA THR A 215 2.95 7.94 22.22
C THR A 215 2.63 7.50 20.80
N GLY A 216 3.52 6.71 20.21
CA GLY A 216 3.41 6.14 18.88
C GLY A 216 4.06 4.75 18.83
N ALA A 217 4.30 4.25 17.63
CA ALA A 217 4.90 2.94 17.41
C ALA A 217 6.20 3.05 16.60
N ALA A 218 7.26 2.41 17.11
CA ALA A 218 8.55 2.26 16.43
C ALA A 218 8.34 1.48 15.14
N THR A 219 9.02 1.85 14.05
CA THR A 219 9.07 1.06 12.79
C THR A 219 7.72 0.78 12.10
N GLY A 220 6.61 1.36 12.58
CA GLY A 220 5.25 1.17 12.06
C GLY A 220 4.22 0.78 13.13
N PRO A 221 2.92 0.91 12.88
CA PRO A 221 1.85 0.43 13.76
C PRO A 221 2.03 -1.03 14.21
N GLY A 222 1.89 -1.26 15.51
CA GLY A 222 2.14 -2.56 16.14
C GLY A 222 3.58 -2.76 16.63
N GLY A 223 4.52 -1.90 16.22
CA GLY A 223 5.87 -1.88 16.76
C GLY A 223 5.94 -1.37 18.21
N ALA A 224 7.14 -1.42 18.80
CA ALA A 224 7.36 -1.05 20.19
C ALA A 224 6.87 0.38 20.48
N ALA A 225 6.19 0.57 21.61
CA ALA A 225 5.70 1.90 21.99
C ALA A 225 6.86 2.88 22.20
N GLU A 226 6.79 4.03 21.55
CA GLU A 226 7.79 5.10 21.66
C GLU A 226 7.11 6.45 21.93
N ASP A 227 7.80 7.32 22.67
CA ASP A 227 7.35 8.69 22.87
C ASP A 227 7.38 9.42 21.52
N THR A 228 6.25 9.98 21.12
CA THR A 228 6.18 10.84 19.94
C THR A 228 5.04 11.83 20.06
N ARG A 229 5.20 13.01 19.46
CA ARG A 229 4.16 14.02 19.36
C ARG A 229 3.77 14.22 17.90
N LEU A 230 2.52 14.64 17.71
CA LEU A 230 1.99 14.97 16.40
C LEU A 230 1.95 16.48 16.22
N HIS A 231 2.45 16.95 15.08
CA HIS A 231 2.48 18.36 14.72
C HIS A 231 1.55 18.63 13.56
N ILE A 232 0.67 19.63 13.70
CA ILE A 232 -0.24 20.09 12.66
C ILE A 232 0.25 21.46 12.16
N PHE A 233 0.52 21.55 10.86
CA PHE A 233 0.96 22.77 10.18
C PHE A 233 -0.21 23.52 9.58
N ALA A 234 -1.16 22.82 8.97
CA ALA A 234 -2.34 23.42 8.37
C ALA A 234 -3.55 22.48 8.44
N VAL A 235 -4.75 23.05 8.50
CA VAL A 235 -6.03 22.34 8.43
C VAL A 235 -6.89 23.06 7.40
N THR A 236 -7.49 22.30 6.49
CA THR A 236 -8.44 22.80 5.49
C THR A 236 -9.66 21.90 5.46
N MET A 237 -10.85 22.49 5.35
CA MET A 237 -12.09 21.74 5.14
C MET A 237 -12.62 21.94 3.71
N VAL A 238 -13.21 20.90 3.14
CA VAL A 238 -13.87 20.95 1.83
C VAL A 238 -15.39 21.08 2.05
N PRO A 239 -16.07 22.15 1.58
CA PRO A 239 -17.51 22.33 1.75
C PRO A 239 -18.36 21.30 1.00
N ALA A 240 -19.56 21.01 1.52
CA ALA A 240 -20.59 20.19 0.88
C ALA A 240 -21.95 20.92 0.88
N SER A 241 -22.03 22.02 0.14
CA SER A 241 -23.21 22.90 0.07
C SER A 241 -24.08 22.67 -1.17
N GLY A 242 -23.74 21.69 -2.01
CA GLY A 242 -24.48 21.40 -3.23
C GLY A 242 -25.89 20.89 -2.98
N THR A 243 -26.71 20.94 -4.03
CA THR A 243 -28.11 20.46 -4.03
C THR A 243 -28.38 19.60 -5.26
N GLY A 244 -29.13 18.52 -5.11
CA GLY A 244 -29.28 17.49 -6.14
C GLY A 244 -27.99 16.71 -6.32
N VAL A 245 -27.80 16.15 -7.52
CA VAL A 245 -26.55 15.46 -7.87
C VAL A 245 -25.53 16.50 -8.35
N GLN A 246 -24.60 16.87 -7.48
CA GLN A 246 -23.53 17.83 -7.79
C GLN A 246 -22.16 17.17 -7.61
N LEU A 247 -21.43 17.04 -8.73
CA LEU A 247 -20.12 16.44 -8.80
C LEU A 247 -19.05 17.49 -9.09
N GLU A 248 -18.03 17.53 -8.24
CA GLU A 248 -16.89 18.41 -8.40
C GLU A 248 -15.61 17.59 -8.58
N VAL A 249 -14.82 17.95 -9.60
CA VAL A 249 -13.46 17.43 -9.75
C VAL A 249 -12.61 18.12 -8.69
N GLN A 250 -12.17 17.34 -7.69
CA GLN A 250 -11.23 17.82 -6.68
C GLN A 250 -9.86 18.05 -7.31
N TYR A 251 -9.37 17.05 -8.05
CA TYR A 251 -8.05 17.06 -8.64
C TYR A 251 -8.01 16.17 -9.86
N ALA A 252 -7.31 16.60 -10.91
CA ALA A 252 -7.03 15.79 -12.08
C ALA A 252 -5.53 15.87 -12.39
N ARG A 253 -4.93 14.73 -12.73
CA ARG A 253 -3.48 14.62 -12.93
C ARG A 253 -3.11 13.66 -14.04
N SER A 254 -1.91 13.87 -14.60
CA SER A 254 -1.26 12.87 -15.44
C SER A 254 -0.52 11.88 -14.55
N THR A 255 -0.63 10.59 -14.85
CA THR A 255 0.21 9.56 -14.22
C THR A 255 1.26 9.07 -15.22
N GLN A 256 2.28 8.39 -14.71
CA GLN A 256 3.22 7.63 -15.54
C GLN A 256 2.76 6.17 -15.73
N MET A 257 1.52 5.85 -15.36
CA MET A 257 0.93 4.53 -15.53
C MET A 257 0.22 4.41 -16.88
N TRP A 258 0.06 3.18 -17.35
CA TRP A 258 -0.78 2.86 -18.50
C TRP A 258 -1.61 1.61 -18.29
N MET A 259 -2.68 1.49 -19.09
CA MET A 259 -3.52 0.30 -19.10
C MET A 259 -2.71 -0.89 -19.63
N GLU A 260 -2.63 -1.95 -18.84
CA GLU A 260 -1.90 -3.16 -19.20
C GLU A 260 -2.44 -3.79 -20.50
N GLY A 261 -1.57 -4.43 -21.28
CA GLY A 261 -1.92 -5.03 -22.57
C GLY A 261 -2.20 -4.02 -23.70
N THR A 262 -2.08 -2.72 -23.45
CA THR A 262 -2.22 -1.66 -24.47
C THR A 262 -0.86 -1.15 -24.96
N ASN A 263 -0.85 -0.41 -26.07
CA ASN A 263 0.33 0.33 -26.53
C ASN A 263 0.50 1.63 -25.72
N LYS A 264 0.68 1.50 -24.40
CA LYS A 264 0.80 2.60 -23.43
C LYS A 264 -0.34 3.61 -23.51
N THR A 265 -1.59 3.13 -23.49
CA THR A 265 -2.74 4.00 -23.21
C THR A 265 -2.55 4.57 -21.80
N GLN A 266 -2.07 5.81 -21.73
CA GLN A 266 -1.76 6.49 -20.48
C GLN A 266 -3.02 6.60 -19.62
N ILE A 267 -2.84 6.41 -18.32
CA ILE A 267 -3.90 6.65 -17.34
C ILE A 267 -3.77 8.10 -16.87
N MET A 268 -4.86 8.85 -16.93
CA MET A 268 -5.02 10.12 -16.22
C MET A 268 -6.02 9.89 -15.10
N GLU A 269 -5.68 10.32 -13.90
CA GLU A 269 -6.55 10.18 -12.74
C GLU A 269 -7.38 11.43 -12.52
N VAL A 270 -8.66 11.23 -12.18
CA VAL A 270 -9.60 12.29 -11.86
C VAL A 270 -10.31 11.93 -10.56
N THR A 271 -10.03 12.70 -9.50
CA THR A 271 -10.68 12.59 -8.21
C THR A 271 -11.99 13.39 -8.23
N VAL A 272 -13.12 12.72 -8.01
CA VAL A 272 -14.47 13.32 -8.09
C VAL A 272 -15.18 13.19 -6.75
N ASN A 273 -15.67 14.31 -6.22
CA ASN A 273 -16.45 14.38 -5.00
C ASN A 273 -17.94 14.56 -5.32
N ASN A 274 -18.83 13.83 -4.64
CA ASN A 274 -20.25 14.17 -4.61
C ASN A 274 -20.51 15.15 -3.47
N VAL A 275 -20.52 16.45 -3.80
CA VAL A 275 -20.74 17.56 -2.86
C VAL A 275 -22.22 17.97 -2.76
N GLY A 276 -23.10 17.31 -3.52
CA GLY A 276 -24.54 17.47 -3.48
C GLY A 276 -25.20 16.70 -2.34
N ASP A 277 -26.54 16.70 -2.33
CA ASP A 277 -27.36 15.97 -1.35
C ASP A 277 -28.17 14.82 -1.98
N ASP A 278 -27.94 14.51 -3.25
CA ASP A 278 -28.57 13.39 -3.97
C ASP A 278 -27.56 12.37 -4.51
N TRP A 279 -28.02 11.15 -4.77
CA TRP A 279 -27.20 10.01 -5.14
C TRP A 279 -26.84 10.02 -6.63
N VAL A 280 -25.59 9.69 -6.95
CA VAL A 280 -25.26 9.18 -8.29
C VAL A 280 -25.66 7.70 -8.34
N LEU A 281 -26.68 7.40 -9.12
CA LEU A 281 -27.07 6.05 -9.53
C LEU A 281 -26.66 5.74 -10.98
N SER A 282 -26.63 4.45 -11.33
CA SER A 282 -26.21 3.95 -12.65
C SER A 282 -27.06 4.49 -13.81
N ASN A 283 -28.34 4.80 -13.57
CA ASN A 283 -29.24 5.37 -14.58
C ASN A 283 -28.85 6.79 -15.02
N HIS A 284 -28.05 7.52 -14.23
CA HIS A 284 -27.49 8.81 -14.64
C HIS A 284 -26.42 8.66 -15.73
N SER A 285 -25.86 7.46 -15.90
CA SER A 285 -24.81 7.14 -16.88
C SER A 285 -23.64 8.12 -16.84
N VAL A 286 -23.14 8.42 -15.64
CA VAL A 286 -22.07 9.40 -15.44
C VAL A 286 -20.76 8.87 -16.01
N ARG A 287 -20.15 9.66 -16.90
CA ARG A 287 -18.86 9.37 -17.54
C ARG A 287 -17.89 10.51 -17.33
N VAL A 288 -16.63 10.16 -17.05
CA VAL A 288 -15.53 11.09 -16.92
C VAL A 288 -14.55 10.88 -18.08
N SER A 289 -14.19 11.98 -18.73
CA SER A 289 -13.28 11.98 -19.89
C SER A 289 -12.31 13.14 -19.80
N VAL A 290 -11.16 13.02 -20.46
CA VAL A 290 -10.16 14.08 -20.57
C VAL A 290 -9.95 14.45 -22.03
N SER A 291 -9.95 15.74 -22.33
CA SER A 291 -9.67 16.28 -23.65
C SER A 291 -8.52 17.27 -23.63
N ALA A 292 -7.62 17.19 -24.59
CA ALA A 292 -6.64 18.22 -24.87
C ALA A 292 -6.27 18.22 -26.37
N PRO A 293 -5.59 19.26 -26.89
CA PRO A 293 -5.03 19.19 -28.24
C PRO A 293 -4.07 18.01 -28.42
N GLY A 294 -3.29 17.68 -27.39
CA GLY A 294 -2.25 16.64 -27.42
C GLY A 294 -2.72 15.23 -27.03
N VAL A 295 -3.91 15.06 -26.46
CA VAL A 295 -4.43 13.74 -26.05
C VAL A 295 -5.92 13.58 -26.35
N LYS A 296 -6.32 12.34 -26.64
CA LYS A 296 -7.73 11.96 -26.77
C LYS A 296 -8.08 10.84 -25.79
N THR A 297 -9.24 10.94 -25.15
CA THR A 297 -9.80 9.82 -24.37
C THR A 297 -10.15 8.66 -25.31
N VAL A 298 -9.70 7.46 -24.94
CA VAL A 298 -10.08 6.19 -25.59
C VAL A 298 -10.80 5.25 -24.63
N SER A 299 -10.63 5.44 -23.32
CA SER A 299 -11.33 4.70 -22.28
C SER A 299 -11.84 5.67 -21.20
N PRO A 300 -13.08 6.19 -21.33
CA PRO A 300 -13.66 7.04 -20.30
C PRO A 300 -13.95 6.24 -19.02
N ALA A 301 -13.79 6.88 -17.87
CA ALA A 301 -14.20 6.30 -16.59
C ALA A 301 -15.72 6.43 -16.39
N VAL A 302 -16.29 5.58 -15.53
CA VAL A 302 -17.73 5.53 -15.25
C VAL A 302 -17.96 5.55 -13.74
N ILE A 303 -18.94 6.33 -13.29
CA ILE A 303 -19.39 6.33 -11.89
C ILE A 303 -20.75 5.64 -11.83
N ASN A 304 -20.80 4.42 -11.28
CA ASN A 304 -22.02 3.62 -11.19
C ASN A 304 -22.82 3.89 -9.90
N ARG A 305 -22.14 4.26 -8.81
CA ARG A 305 -22.74 4.59 -7.52
C ARG A 305 -21.83 5.55 -6.77
N LEU A 306 -22.38 6.68 -6.31
CA LEU A 306 -21.67 7.59 -5.42
C LEU A 306 -22.68 8.33 -4.53
N ARG A 307 -22.60 8.11 -3.22
CA ARG A 307 -23.51 8.75 -2.26
C ARG A 307 -23.11 10.21 -1.99
N PRO A 308 -24.01 11.06 -1.47
CA PRO A 308 -23.64 12.36 -0.91
C PRO A 308 -22.49 12.24 0.10
N GLY A 309 -21.44 13.05 -0.05
CA GLY A 309 -20.29 13.02 0.85
C GLY A 309 -19.29 11.89 0.60
N ASP A 310 -19.35 11.21 -0.54
CA ASP A 310 -18.39 10.19 -0.95
C ASP A 310 -17.59 10.64 -2.19
N ARG A 311 -16.44 9.98 -2.42
CA ARG A 311 -15.45 10.31 -3.45
C ARG A 311 -15.00 9.08 -4.20
N ASP A 312 -14.62 9.27 -5.46
CA ASP A 312 -13.93 8.25 -6.25
C ASP A 312 -12.66 8.81 -6.91
N ILE A 313 -11.67 7.94 -7.14
CA ILE A 313 -10.46 8.23 -7.93
C ILE A 313 -10.57 7.43 -9.23
N LEU A 314 -10.80 8.14 -10.33
CA LEU A 314 -11.21 7.53 -11.59
C LEU A 314 -10.04 7.49 -12.58
N GLN A 315 -9.79 6.31 -13.16
CA GLN A 315 -8.77 6.13 -14.18
C GLN A 315 -9.35 6.35 -15.59
N VAL A 316 -8.92 7.41 -16.27
CA VAL A 316 -9.28 7.74 -17.65
C VAL A 316 -8.13 7.36 -18.59
N GLY A 317 -8.39 6.45 -19.53
CA GLY A 317 -7.40 6.03 -20.53
C GLY A 317 -7.35 7.02 -21.70
N VAL A 318 -6.17 7.59 -21.94
CA VAL A 318 -5.90 8.55 -23.02
C VAL A 318 -4.76 8.08 -23.91
N VAL A 319 -4.76 8.55 -25.16
CA VAL A 319 -3.63 8.35 -26.09
C VAL A 319 -3.23 9.68 -26.71
N ASN A 320 -1.93 9.84 -26.99
CA ASN A 320 -1.41 11.01 -27.66
C ASN A 320 -2.03 11.17 -29.06
N THR A 321 -2.30 12.41 -29.46
CA THR A 321 -2.68 12.74 -30.83
C THR A 321 -1.44 12.80 -31.73
N ASN A 322 -1.65 12.77 -33.05
CA ASN A 322 -0.54 12.83 -34.00
C ASN A 322 0.26 14.13 -33.82
N GLY A 323 1.58 14.01 -33.63
CA GLY A 323 2.48 15.13 -33.42
C GLY A 323 2.80 15.43 -31.95
N THR A 324 2.17 14.72 -31.00
CA THR A 324 2.47 14.86 -29.57
C THR A 324 3.46 13.78 -29.11
N SER A 325 4.70 14.20 -28.85
CA SER A 325 5.72 13.33 -28.26
C SER A 325 5.40 13.01 -26.78
N PRO A 326 5.74 11.80 -26.29
CA PRO A 326 5.66 11.49 -24.87
C PRO A 326 6.47 12.47 -24.01
N GLY A 327 5.92 12.87 -22.87
CA GLY A 327 6.53 13.85 -21.96
C GLY A 327 6.25 15.32 -22.32
N MET A 328 5.49 15.60 -23.38
CA MET A 328 5.10 16.98 -23.72
C MET A 328 4.07 17.50 -22.71
N ASN A 329 4.30 18.71 -22.19
CA ASN A 329 3.36 19.36 -21.28
C ASN A 329 2.35 20.24 -22.02
N GLY A 330 1.12 20.28 -21.52
CA GLY A 330 0.07 21.18 -22.01
C GLY A 330 -1.17 21.14 -21.14
N LEU A 331 -2.09 22.09 -21.37
CA LEU A 331 -3.37 22.11 -20.64
C LEU A 331 -4.30 21.00 -21.12
N ALA A 332 -4.88 20.27 -20.17
CA ALA A 332 -5.95 19.31 -20.41
C ALA A 332 -7.20 19.70 -19.61
N THR A 333 -8.37 19.24 -20.07
CA THR A 333 -9.64 19.49 -19.37
C THR A 333 -10.34 18.17 -19.10
N ALA A 334 -10.65 17.91 -17.83
CA ALA A 334 -11.53 16.83 -17.41
C ALA A 334 -13.00 17.28 -17.51
N HIS A 335 -13.83 16.40 -18.07
CA HIS A 335 -15.26 16.62 -18.29
C HIS A 335 -16.05 15.50 -17.64
N ILE A 336 -17.05 15.88 -16.85
CA ILE A 336 -18.08 14.98 -16.34
C ILE A 336 -19.30 15.15 -17.24
N SER A 337 -19.83 14.04 -17.74
CA SER A 337 -21.00 14.01 -18.62
C SER A 337 -22.01 12.98 -18.13
N SER A 338 -23.28 13.21 -18.40
CA SER A 338 -24.40 12.34 -18.02
C SER A 338 -25.48 12.37 -19.09
N THR A 339 -26.32 11.33 -19.17
CA THR A 339 -27.42 11.26 -20.15
C THR A 339 -28.73 11.86 -19.62
N GLY A 340 -28.78 12.26 -18.35
CA GLY A 340 -29.90 12.98 -17.73
C GLY A 340 -29.48 14.37 -17.28
N ASN A 341 -30.34 15.37 -17.45
CA ASN A 341 -30.09 16.77 -17.04
C ASN A 341 -30.00 16.99 -15.51
N SER A 342 -29.77 15.95 -14.72
CA SER A 342 -29.79 15.98 -13.25
C SER A 342 -28.42 16.09 -12.58
N VAL A 343 -27.32 15.93 -13.33
CA VAL A 343 -25.95 16.01 -12.77
C VAL A 343 -25.34 17.37 -13.06
N GLN A 344 -25.01 18.10 -12.00
CA GLN A 344 -24.32 19.39 -12.05
C GLN A 344 -22.82 19.17 -11.89
N SER A 345 -22.02 19.69 -12.81
CA SER A 345 -20.55 19.63 -12.76
C SER A 345 -19.93 20.69 -13.65
N SER A 346 -18.75 21.17 -13.29
CA SER A 346 -17.96 22.10 -14.10
C SER A 346 -16.75 21.41 -14.72
N PRO A 347 -16.31 21.81 -15.93
CA PRO A 347 -15.06 21.31 -16.49
C PRO A 347 -13.87 21.76 -15.64
N TYR A 348 -12.90 20.87 -15.44
CA TYR A 348 -11.69 21.14 -14.65
C TYR A 348 -10.47 21.14 -15.56
N THR A 349 -9.74 22.25 -15.63
CA THR A 349 -8.55 22.39 -16.48
C THR A 349 -7.30 22.32 -15.63
N PHE A 350 -6.31 21.56 -16.08
CA PHE A 350 -5.06 21.29 -15.34
C PHE A 350 -3.86 21.19 -16.30
N ASN A 351 -2.66 21.47 -15.81
CA ASN A 351 -1.44 21.12 -16.52
C ASN A 351 -1.25 19.60 -16.54
N ALA A 352 -1.08 19.06 -17.75
CA ALA A 352 -0.92 17.64 -17.99
C ALA A 352 0.38 17.36 -18.74
N THR A 353 0.96 16.18 -18.48
CA THR A 353 2.06 15.60 -19.24
C THR A 353 1.50 14.48 -20.12
N TYR A 354 1.66 14.62 -21.43
CA TYR A 354 1.06 13.72 -22.41
C TYR A 354 1.98 12.53 -22.71
N GLY A 355 1.47 11.31 -22.50
CA GLY A 355 2.21 10.06 -22.69
C GLY A 355 3.20 9.77 -21.56
N ILE A 356 3.85 8.60 -21.64
CA ILE A 356 4.80 8.13 -20.63
C ILE A 356 6.18 8.75 -20.89
N ALA A 357 6.63 9.60 -19.97
CA ALA A 357 7.94 10.25 -20.07
C ALA A 357 9.06 9.28 -19.65
N SER A 358 10.27 9.54 -20.13
CA SER A 358 11.45 8.83 -19.64
C SER A 358 11.88 9.38 -18.28
N TYR A 359 12.32 8.48 -17.40
CA TYR A 359 12.87 8.82 -16.10
C TYR A 359 14.34 9.25 -16.22
N THR A 360 14.72 10.23 -15.40
CA THR A 360 16.10 10.70 -15.22
C THR A 360 16.57 10.32 -13.82
N PRO A 361 17.89 10.13 -13.59
CA PRO A 361 18.42 9.65 -12.32
C PRO A 361 18.49 10.77 -11.26
N ASP A 362 17.37 11.42 -11.03
CA ASP A 362 17.21 12.45 -10.00
C ASP A 362 15.94 12.22 -9.19
N TYR A 363 15.98 12.66 -7.92
CA TYR A 363 14.92 12.41 -6.97
C TYR A 363 13.54 12.88 -7.46
N HIS A 364 13.45 14.07 -8.06
CA HIS A 364 12.17 14.62 -8.52
C HIS A 364 11.57 13.76 -9.63
N SER A 365 12.38 13.37 -10.62
CA SER A 365 11.94 12.50 -11.72
C SER A 365 11.51 11.12 -11.22
N ILE A 366 12.33 10.46 -10.41
CA ILE A 366 12.03 9.12 -9.88
C ILE A 366 10.79 9.14 -8.98
N TYR A 367 10.57 10.20 -8.20
CA TYR A 367 9.42 10.31 -7.31
C TYR A 367 8.09 10.57 -8.04
N THR A 368 8.10 10.77 -9.37
CA THR A 368 6.89 10.71 -10.21
C THR A 368 6.44 9.29 -10.51
N HIS A 369 7.28 8.28 -10.31
CA HIS A 369 6.91 6.88 -10.46
C HIS A 369 5.94 6.46 -9.33
N GLU A 370 5.07 5.51 -9.63
CA GLU A 370 4.02 5.06 -8.72
C GLU A 370 3.65 3.59 -8.98
N SER A 371 3.01 2.97 -7.98
CA SER A 371 2.59 1.57 -8.05
C SER A 371 1.56 1.35 -9.17
N PRO A 372 1.83 0.45 -10.14
CA PRO A 372 1.00 0.29 -11.33
C PRO A 372 -0.35 -0.39 -11.05
N PRO A 373 -1.32 -0.29 -11.98
CA PRO A 373 -2.67 -0.83 -11.77
C PRO A 373 -2.70 -2.33 -11.46
N TRP A 374 -1.82 -3.14 -12.08
CA TRP A 374 -1.75 -4.58 -11.81
C TRP A 374 -1.39 -4.85 -10.35
N TYR A 375 -0.42 -4.13 -9.79
CA TYR A 375 0.03 -4.30 -8.41
C TYR A 375 -1.05 -3.83 -7.43
N ASN A 376 -1.70 -2.71 -7.75
CA ASN A 376 -2.82 -2.20 -6.95
C ASN A 376 -3.99 -3.19 -6.92
N ALA A 377 -4.21 -3.94 -8.00
CA ALA A 377 -5.24 -4.96 -8.11
C ALA A 377 -4.83 -6.33 -7.52
N ALA A 378 -3.53 -6.59 -7.41
CA ALA A 378 -2.96 -7.90 -7.06
C ALA A 378 -3.23 -8.34 -5.62
N LYS A 379 -3.19 -7.41 -4.65
CA LYS A 379 -3.50 -7.58 -3.22
C LYS A 379 -2.74 -8.62 -2.39
N TYR A 380 -2.37 -9.76 -2.96
CA TYR A 380 -1.82 -10.90 -2.24
C TYR A 380 -0.63 -11.50 -2.97
N GLY A 381 0.49 -11.65 -2.27
CA GLY A 381 1.71 -12.26 -2.77
C GLY A 381 2.33 -13.24 -1.78
N ILE A 382 3.25 -14.07 -2.28
CA ILE A 382 4.06 -14.98 -1.46
C ILE A 382 5.50 -14.49 -1.38
N PHE A 383 6.02 -14.35 -0.17
CA PHE A 383 7.43 -14.06 0.09
C PHE A 383 8.18 -15.36 0.39
N ILE A 384 9.47 -15.42 0.06
CA ILE A 384 10.25 -16.66 0.19
C ILE A 384 11.65 -16.35 0.74
N HIS A 385 11.84 -16.58 2.04
CA HIS A 385 13.17 -16.55 2.68
C HIS A 385 13.82 -17.94 2.64
N TRP A 386 14.65 -18.14 1.62
CA TRP A 386 15.38 -19.39 1.39
C TRP A 386 16.83 -19.13 1.02
N GLY A 387 17.76 -19.79 1.70
CA GLY A 387 19.19 -19.63 1.47
C GLY A 387 20.02 -20.54 2.37
N PRO A 388 21.35 -20.34 2.46
CA PRO A 388 22.22 -21.13 3.31
C PRO A 388 21.80 -21.15 4.79
N TYR A 389 21.21 -20.06 5.30
CA TYR A 389 20.67 -19.98 6.66
C TYR A 389 19.54 -21.00 6.93
N SER A 390 18.88 -21.54 5.89
CA SER A 390 17.90 -22.64 6.04
C SER A 390 18.56 -23.96 6.44
N VAL A 391 19.90 -24.09 6.35
CA VAL A 391 20.66 -25.29 6.77
C VAL A 391 20.70 -25.41 8.29
N PRO A 392 21.22 -24.41 9.05
CA PRO A 392 21.07 -24.41 10.49
C PRO A 392 19.60 -24.24 10.86
N GLY A 393 18.84 -23.46 10.09
CA GLY A 393 17.39 -23.30 10.18
C GLY A 393 16.93 -23.18 11.62
N TRP A 394 17.52 -22.24 12.35
CA TRP A 394 17.34 -22.08 13.78
C TRP A 394 17.37 -20.59 14.13
N GLY A 395 16.31 -20.15 14.78
CA GLY A 395 16.25 -18.92 15.54
C GLY A 395 15.48 -19.27 16.80
N ASN A 396 15.68 -18.54 17.89
CA ASN A 396 14.92 -18.84 19.10
C ASN A 396 13.45 -18.46 18.87
N SER A 397 12.54 -19.09 19.61
CA SER A 397 11.09 -18.93 19.45
C SER A 397 10.46 -18.52 20.78
N GLY A 398 9.33 -17.82 20.74
CA GLY A 398 8.64 -17.37 21.95
C GLY A 398 9.20 -16.06 22.49
N GLU A 399 9.45 -15.96 23.80
CA GLU A 399 9.82 -14.68 24.43
C GLU A 399 11.20 -14.15 24.01
N ASN A 400 12.12 -15.04 23.63
CA ASN A 400 13.46 -14.68 23.17
C ASN A 400 13.60 -14.84 21.65
N GLU A 401 12.52 -14.62 20.90
CA GLU A 401 12.49 -14.87 19.46
C GLU A 401 13.66 -14.21 18.73
N SER A 402 14.18 -14.92 17.73
CA SER A 402 15.13 -14.37 16.77
C SER A 402 14.87 -14.95 15.39
N TYR A 403 15.06 -14.12 14.37
CA TYR A 403 14.90 -14.52 12.99
C TYR A 403 15.97 -15.57 12.61
N ALA A 404 15.54 -16.72 12.09
CA ALA A 404 16.41 -17.82 11.71
C ALA A 404 17.31 -17.47 10.52
N GLU A 405 16.84 -16.61 9.62
CA GLU A 405 17.64 -16.06 8.53
C GLU A 405 18.75 -15.10 9.00
N TRP A 406 18.68 -14.62 10.25
CA TRP A 406 19.72 -13.82 10.93
C TRP A 406 20.82 -14.66 11.61
N TYR A 407 20.85 -15.98 11.38
CA TYR A 407 21.75 -16.90 12.08
C TYR A 407 23.22 -16.46 12.07
N TRP A 408 23.76 -16.03 10.92
CA TRP A 408 25.17 -15.63 10.83
C TRP A 408 25.49 -14.42 11.71
N TRP A 409 24.60 -13.43 11.75
CA TRP A 409 24.78 -12.27 12.63
C TRP A 409 24.71 -12.68 14.10
N ASN A 410 23.66 -13.40 14.49
CA ASN A 410 23.39 -13.75 15.89
C ASN A 410 24.44 -14.71 16.45
N MET A 411 24.93 -15.67 15.67
CA MET A 411 26.01 -16.56 16.12
C MET A 411 27.32 -15.81 16.41
N ASN A 412 27.54 -14.64 15.80
CA ASN A 412 28.74 -13.81 15.98
C ASN A 412 28.61 -12.76 17.09
N GLN A 413 27.48 -12.66 17.80
CA GLN A 413 27.29 -11.69 18.90
C GLN A 413 27.98 -12.10 20.23
N GLY A 414 28.58 -13.29 20.27
CA GLY A 414 29.25 -13.84 21.45
C GLY A 414 28.30 -14.49 22.46
N PRO A 415 28.83 -14.97 23.60
CA PRO A 415 28.04 -15.70 24.60
C PRO A 415 27.07 -14.82 25.38
N GLY A 416 26.00 -15.44 25.88
CA GLY A 416 25.08 -14.85 26.85
C GLY A 416 24.02 -13.91 26.26
N GLN A 417 23.86 -13.91 24.94
CA GLN A 417 22.74 -13.22 24.29
C GLN A 417 21.44 -13.96 24.57
N SER A 418 20.33 -13.23 24.67
CA SER A 418 19.03 -13.81 25.00
C SER A 418 18.51 -14.75 23.92
N ASP A 419 18.86 -14.51 22.64
CA ASP A 419 18.46 -15.38 21.54
C ASP A 419 19.18 -16.74 21.60
N GLY A 420 20.38 -16.84 22.17
CA GLY A 420 21.07 -18.13 22.36
C GLY A 420 21.64 -18.79 21.10
N THR A 421 21.73 -18.07 19.97
CA THR A 421 22.26 -18.61 18.70
C THR A 421 23.72 -19.03 18.84
N TYR A 422 24.53 -18.24 19.55
CA TYR A 422 25.93 -18.56 19.82
C TYR A 422 26.08 -19.90 20.55
N GLU A 423 25.30 -20.12 21.61
CA GLU A 423 25.31 -21.34 22.40
C GLU A 423 24.81 -22.54 21.60
N TYR A 424 23.72 -22.36 20.84
CA TYR A 424 23.18 -23.40 19.97
C TYR A 424 24.22 -23.83 18.94
N ASN A 425 24.89 -22.88 18.28
CA ASN A 425 25.92 -23.16 17.29
C ASN A 425 27.09 -23.94 17.92
N LEU A 426 27.57 -23.49 19.08
CA LEU A 426 28.65 -24.15 19.80
C LEU A 426 28.31 -25.58 20.20
N GLN A 427 27.08 -25.80 20.69
CA GLN A 427 26.62 -27.11 21.15
C GLN A 427 26.36 -28.08 19.99
N THR A 428 25.88 -27.57 18.86
CA THR A 428 25.43 -28.38 17.72
C THR A 428 26.56 -28.69 16.74
N TYR A 429 27.39 -27.69 16.41
CA TYR A 429 28.40 -27.79 15.35
C TYR A 429 29.84 -27.67 15.86
N GLY A 430 30.04 -27.10 17.06
CA GLY A 430 31.36 -26.92 17.67
C GLY A 430 32.04 -25.60 17.29
N PRO A 431 33.17 -25.27 17.94
CA PRO A 431 33.82 -23.96 17.84
C PRO A 431 34.56 -23.72 16.51
N ASP A 432 34.84 -24.80 15.77
CA ASP A 432 35.56 -24.75 14.49
C ASP A 432 34.62 -24.61 13.29
N HIS A 433 33.31 -24.75 13.48
CA HIS A 433 32.31 -24.63 12.42
C HIS A 433 31.86 -23.18 12.27
N VAL A 434 32.13 -22.60 11.10
CA VAL A 434 31.77 -21.21 10.76
C VAL A 434 30.59 -21.19 9.79
N TYR A 435 29.93 -20.05 9.63
CA TYR A 435 28.70 -19.96 8.82
C TYR A 435 28.87 -20.49 7.38
N ASP A 436 29.95 -20.13 6.70
CA ASP A 436 30.19 -20.54 5.32
C ASP A 436 30.36 -22.07 5.17
N ASP A 437 30.62 -22.81 6.25
CA ASP A 437 30.65 -24.28 6.24
C ASP A 437 29.26 -24.90 6.02
N PHE A 438 28.18 -24.11 6.09
CA PHE A 438 26.82 -24.57 5.76
C PHE A 438 26.56 -24.68 4.25
N PHE A 439 27.37 -24.04 3.40
CA PHE A 439 27.12 -23.97 1.95
C PHE A 439 26.99 -25.35 1.28
N PRO A 440 27.87 -26.33 1.56
CA PRO A 440 27.74 -27.67 0.98
C PRO A 440 26.43 -28.39 1.34
N ASN A 441 25.76 -27.98 2.42
CA ASN A 441 24.52 -28.57 2.90
C ASN A 441 23.26 -27.85 2.37
N PHE A 442 23.42 -26.70 1.69
CA PHE A 442 22.35 -26.04 0.94
C PHE A 442 22.16 -26.75 -0.41
N THR A 443 21.55 -27.93 -0.37
CA THR A 443 21.55 -28.85 -1.52
C THR A 443 20.49 -28.56 -2.58
N ALA A 444 19.39 -27.88 -2.22
CA ALA A 444 18.22 -27.71 -3.09
C ALA A 444 17.74 -29.03 -3.76
N SER A 445 17.97 -30.19 -3.13
CA SER A 445 17.78 -31.51 -3.73
C SER A 445 16.32 -31.93 -3.91
N ALA A 446 15.42 -31.34 -3.12
CA ALA A 446 13.96 -31.47 -3.20
C ALA A 446 13.28 -30.22 -3.79
N PHE A 447 14.05 -29.22 -4.26
CA PHE A 447 13.50 -28.03 -4.90
C PHE A 447 12.93 -28.38 -6.27
N ASP A 448 11.60 -28.32 -6.39
CA ASP A 448 10.87 -28.34 -7.65
C ASP A 448 10.19 -26.97 -7.85
N PRO A 449 10.68 -26.14 -8.80
CA PRO A 449 10.10 -24.81 -9.03
C PRO A 449 8.66 -24.88 -9.51
N LYS A 450 8.24 -25.97 -10.18
CA LYS A 450 6.85 -26.16 -10.59
C LYS A 450 5.94 -26.38 -9.38
N GLU A 451 6.34 -27.23 -8.43
CA GLU A 451 5.54 -27.47 -7.22
C GLU A 451 5.36 -26.19 -6.40
N TRP A 452 6.38 -25.32 -6.37
CA TRP A 452 6.29 -24.02 -5.71
C TRP A 452 5.28 -23.10 -6.40
N VAL A 453 5.38 -22.90 -7.72
CA VAL A 453 4.45 -22.00 -8.42
C VAL A 453 3.02 -22.54 -8.45
N ASP A 454 2.84 -23.87 -8.47
CA ASP A 454 1.53 -24.51 -8.28
C ASP A 454 0.96 -24.18 -6.89
N LEU A 455 1.78 -24.24 -5.82
CA LEU A 455 1.35 -23.87 -4.48
C LEU A 455 0.96 -22.38 -4.40
N PHE A 456 1.71 -21.48 -5.03
CA PHE A 456 1.41 -20.04 -4.98
C PHE A 456 0.09 -19.71 -5.68
N ALA A 457 -0.15 -20.33 -6.85
CA ALA A 457 -1.43 -20.25 -7.55
C ALA A 457 -2.57 -20.89 -6.72
N ASP A 458 -2.32 -22.03 -6.07
CA ASP A 458 -3.24 -22.68 -5.15
C ASP A 458 -3.47 -21.88 -3.86
N ALA A 459 -2.62 -20.92 -3.50
CA ALA A 459 -2.86 -19.97 -2.43
C ALA A 459 -3.72 -18.77 -2.89
N GLY A 460 -3.86 -18.58 -4.21
CA GLY A 460 -4.55 -17.43 -4.81
C GLY A 460 -3.66 -16.19 -4.97
N ALA A 461 -2.34 -16.31 -4.77
CA ALA A 461 -1.40 -15.21 -4.93
C ALA A 461 -1.36 -14.72 -6.39
N GLN A 462 -1.07 -13.43 -6.57
CA GLN A 462 -0.93 -12.79 -7.88
C GLN A 462 0.54 -12.45 -8.22
N TYR A 463 1.42 -12.55 -7.23
CA TYR A 463 2.85 -12.35 -7.38
C TYR A 463 3.62 -13.13 -6.30
N PHE A 464 4.92 -13.29 -6.50
CA PHE A 464 5.80 -13.79 -5.46
C PHE A 464 7.11 -13.02 -5.45
N VAL A 465 7.71 -12.86 -4.27
CA VAL A 465 8.99 -12.19 -4.03
C VAL A 465 9.97 -13.25 -3.53
N GLN A 466 10.96 -13.60 -4.36
CA GLN A 466 12.03 -14.51 -3.94
C GLN A 466 13.18 -13.69 -3.35
N VAL A 467 13.64 -14.02 -2.14
CA VAL A 467 14.92 -13.52 -1.63
C VAL A 467 16.02 -13.98 -2.58
N SER A 468 16.51 -13.07 -3.42
CA SER A 468 17.55 -13.36 -4.42
C SER A 468 18.93 -13.25 -3.80
N LYS A 469 19.10 -12.35 -2.83
CA LYS A 469 20.28 -12.23 -1.96
C LYS A 469 19.85 -11.64 -0.61
N HIS A 470 20.13 -12.35 0.48
CA HIS A 470 19.90 -11.86 1.84
C HIS A 470 21.17 -11.17 2.40
N HIS A 471 21.13 -10.79 3.67
CA HIS A 471 22.23 -10.12 4.38
C HIS A 471 23.53 -10.92 4.45
N ASP A 472 23.47 -12.24 4.23
CA ASP A 472 24.63 -13.12 4.19
C ASP A 472 25.41 -13.05 2.86
N GLY A 473 24.92 -12.27 1.90
CA GLY A 473 25.53 -12.01 0.60
C GLY A 473 25.53 -13.19 -0.36
N TYR A 474 24.79 -14.26 -0.05
CA TYR A 474 24.71 -15.43 -0.92
C TYR A 474 23.62 -15.26 -1.99
N ALA A 475 24.02 -15.10 -3.25
CA ALA A 475 23.10 -14.84 -4.35
C ALA A 475 22.51 -16.14 -4.95
N LEU A 476 21.19 -16.22 -5.10
CA LEU A 476 20.47 -17.36 -5.70
C LEU A 476 20.42 -17.32 -7.25
N PHE A 477 21.23 -16.47 -7.86
CA PHE A 477 21.28 -16.24 -9.30
C PHE A 477 22.73 -16.13 -9.80
N ASP A 478 22.91 -16.20 -11.12
CA ASP A 478 24.23 -16.11 -11.73
C ASP A 478 24.73 -14.67 -11.81
N LEU A 479 26.03 -14.48 -11.57
CA LEU A 479 26.70 -13.19 -11.67
C LEU A 479 28.08 -13.37 -12.31
N PRO A 480 28.56 -12.38 -13.07
CA PRO A 480 29.94 -12.35 -13.55
C PRO A 480 30.96 -12.62 -12.40
N PRO A 481 31.92 -13.55 -12.57
CA PRO A 481 32.89 -13.89 -11.52
C PRO A 481 33.81 -12.75 -11.08
N ASN A 482 33.84 -11.63 -11.81
CA ASN A 482 34.56 -10.42 -11.41
C ASN A 482 33.77 -9.50 -10.49
N ILE A 483 32.49 -9.80 -10.22
CA ILE A 483 31.63 -9.11 -9.25
C ILE A 483 31.62 -9.89 -7.94
N THR A 484 31.20 -11.16 -7.99
CA THR A 484 31.23 -12.08 -6.83
C THR A 484 31.25 -13.52 -7.31
N THR A 485 31.78 -14.42 -6.49
CA THR A 485 31.66 -15.87 -6.68
C THR A 485 30.87 -16.55 -5.56
N ARG A 486 30.20 -15.76 -4.71
CA ARG A 486 29.31 -16.20 -3.63
C ARG A 486 27.88 -16.36 -4.16
N THR A 487 27.71 -17.26 -5.12
CA THR A 487 26.42 -17.51 -5.78
C THR A 487 26.07 -18.99 -5.77
N SER A 488 24.78 -19.30 -5.85
CA SER A 488 24.24 -20.66 -6.05
C SER A 488 24.69 -21.34 -7.32
N VAL A 489 25.24 -20.62 -8.29
CA VAL A 489 25.78 -21.16 -9.54
C VAL A 489 27.24 -21.58 -9.38
N VAL A 490 28.05 -20.75 -8.71
CA VAL A 490 29.48 -21.04 -8.50
C VAL A 490 29.71 -21.94 -7.29
N GLN A 491 28.95 -21.76 -6.22
CA GLN A 491 28.96 -22.58 -5.00
C GLN A 491 27.83 -23.63 -5.05
N PRO A 492 27.83 -24.66 -4.17
CA PRO A 492 26.71 -25.58 -4.06
C PRO A 492 25.41 -24.81 -3.83
N PRO A 493 24.32 -25.08 -4.58
CA PRO A 493 24.05 -26.31 -5.32
C PRO A 493 24.48 -26.33 -6.80
N HIS A 494 25.21 -25.33 -7.29
CA HIS A 494 25.60 -25.18 -8.70
C HIS A 494 24.41 -25.06 -9.68
N ARG A 495 23.38 -24.32 -9.28
CA ARG A 495 22.12 -24.08 -10.01
C ARG A 495 21.72 -22.62 -9.94
N ASN A 496 21.15 -22.09 -11.01
CA ASN A 496 20.54 -20.76 -10.99
C ASN A 496 19.09 -20.88 -10.51
N LEU A 497 18.91 -20.90 -9.19
CA LEU A 497 17.63 -21.20 -8.54
C LEU A 497 16.55 -20.15 -8.86
N LEU A 498 16.94 -18.87 -8.94
CA LEU A 498 16.01 -17.79 -9.30
C LEU A 498 15.50 -17.95 -10.74
N HIS A 499 16.40 -18.22 -11.70
CA HIS A 499 16.02 -18.41 -13.09
C HIS A 499 15.09 -19.63 -13.27
N GLU A 500 15.36 -20.73 -12.55
CA GLU A 500 14.50 -21.92 -12.54
C GLU A 500 13.09 -21.60 -12.05
N LEU A 501 12.95 -20.84 -10.96
CA LEU A 501 11.65 -20.43 -10.42
C LEU A 501 10.90 -19.48 -11.38
N PHE A 502 11.59 -18.48 -11.91
CA PHE A 502 11.00 -17.52 -12.86
C PHE A 502 10.53 -18.20 -14.14
N SER A 503 11.32 -19.14 -14.66
CA SER A 503 10.97 -19.95 -15.84
C SER A 503 9.74 -20.81 -15.57
N ALA A 504 9.63 -21.43 -14.40
CA ALA A 504 8.46 -22.23 -14.03
C ALA A 504 7.20 -21.37 -13.90
N ALA A 505 7.31 -20.18 -13.30
CA ALA A 505 6.20 -19.23 -13.20
C ALA A 505 5.74 -18.78 -14.60
N GLU A 506 6.66 -18.37 -15.47
CA GLU A 506 6.35 -17.99 -16.84
C GLU A 506 5.67 -19.12 -17.63
N HIS A 507 6.14 -20.36 -17.46
CA HIS A 507 5.62 -21.49 -18.22
C HIS A 507 4.29 -22.03 -17.70
N HIS A 508 4.11 -22.12 -16.38
CA HIS A 508 2.96 -22.81 -15.77
C HIS A 508 1.89 -21.85 -15.24
N HIS A 509 2.27 -20.67 -14.75
CA HIS A 509 1.38 -19.70 -14.11
C HIS A 509 1.73 -18.27 -14.53
N PRO A 510 1.58 -17.90 -15.81
CA PRO A 510 2.03 -16.60 -16.33
C PRO A 510 1.33 -15.38 -15.71
N HIS A 511 0.25 -15.59 -14.95
CA HIS A 511 -0.44 -14.56 -14.17
C HIS A 511 0.31 -14.18 -12.89
N LEU A 512 1.23 -15.03 -12.39
CA LEU A 512 2.08 -14.69 -11.26
C LEU A 512 3.17 -13.71 -11.73
N HIS A 513 3.09 -12.48 -11.25
CA HIS A 513 4.20 -11.54 -11.41
C HIS A 513 5.41 -12.03 -10.62
N ARG A 514 6.58 -11.94 -11.23
CA ARG A 514 7.84 -12.47 -10.68
C ARG A 514 8.62 -11.33 -10.06
N ALA A 515 8.96 -11.43 -8.78
CA ALA A 515 9.68 -10.38 -8.06
C ALA A 515 10.86 -10.91 -7.24
N THR A 516 11.73 -9.99 -6.85
CA THR A 516 12.97 -10.29 -6.12
C THR A 516 13.08 -9.42 -4.88
N TYR A 517 13.46 -10.04 -3.78
CA TYR A 517 14.00 -9.33 -2.63
C TYR A 517 15.52 -9.20 -2.74
N PHE A 518 16.06 -8.03 -2.38
CA PHE A 518 17.48 -7.75 -2.43
C PHE A 518 17.98 -6.96 -1.21
N SER A 519 18.87 -7.57 -0.42
CA SER A 519 19.58 -6.86 0.66
C SER A 519 20.68 -5.96 0.11
N LEU A 520 20.60 -4.65 0.37
CA LEU A 520 21.65 -3.70 0.00
C LEU A 520 22.97 -3.96 0.77
N PRO A 521 22.97 -3.98 2.12
CA PRO A 521 24.16 -4.31 2.88
C PRO A 521 24.37 -5.82 2.98
N GLU A 522 25.63 -6.19 3.20
CA GLU A 522 26.04 -7.53 3.60
C GLU A 522 26.76 -7.42 4.95
N TRP A 523 26.41 -8.29 5.91
CA TRP A 523 26.91 -8.15 7.29
C TRP A 523 28.44 -8.08 7.36
N PHE A 524 29.10 -8.91 6.58
CA PHE A 524 30.54 -9.15 6.69
C PHE A 524 31.30 -9.11 5.37
N HIS A 525 30.78 -8.39 4.36
CA HIS A 525 31.52 -8.18 3.12
C HIS A 525 32.73 -7.26 3.38
N PRO A 526 33.96 -7.66 3.03
CA PRO A 526 35.16 -6.89 3.35
C PRO A 526 35.12 -5.43 2.87
N ASP A 527 34.67 -5.20 1.63
CA ASP A 527 34.61 -3.87 1.02
C ASP A 527 33.40 -3.02 1.46
N TYR A 528 32.50 -3.56 2.29
CA TYR A 528 31.39 -2.78 2.86
C TYR A 528 31.81 -2.00 4.12
N ALA A 529 32.96 -2.30 4.73
CA ALA A 529 33.41 -1.65 5.96
C ALA A 529 33.43 -0.10 5.92
N PRO A 530 33.79 0.58 4.81
CA PRO A 530 33.71 2.04 4.72
C PRO A 530 32.29 2.61 4.78
N TYR A 531 31.29 1.77 4.48
CA TYR A 531 29.87 2.09 4.41
C TYR A 531 29.10 1.66 5.67
N GLY A 532 29.75 0.91 6.56
CA GLY A 532 29.10 0.26 7.69
C GLY A 532 28.42 1.23 8.65
N PHE A 533 27.28 0.81 9.20
CA PHE A 533 26.48 1.59 10.14
C PHE A 533 25.68 0.68 11.07
N GLY A 534 25.46 1.09 12.31
CA GLY A 534 24.65 0.31 13.26
C GLY A 534 25.07 -1.17 13.36
N SER A 535 24.12 -2.07 13.14
CA SER A 535 24.33 -3.53 13.11
C SER A 535 24.89 -4.06 11.77
N TRP A 536 25.33 -3.18 10.88
CA TRP A 536 25.87 -3.48 9.55
C TRP A 536 27.33 -3.08 9.46
N PRO A 537 28.24 -3.78 10.16
CA PRO A 537 29.63 -3.33 10.28
C PRO A 537 30.40 -3.44 8.95
N GLY A 538 29.99 -4.36 8.06
CA GLY A 538 30.86 -4.80 6.97
C GLY A 538 32.16 -5.41 7.52
N GLY A 539 33.16 -5.58 6.65
CA GLY A 539 34.44 -6.16 7.07
C GLY A 539 34.33 -7.64 7.40
N ASN A 540 35.45 -8.33 7.51
CA ASN A 540 35.44 -9.77 7.78
C ASN A 540 34.79 -10.11 9.13
N ALA A 541 33.96 -11.15 9.13
CA ALA A 541 33.48 -11.79 10.37
C ALA A 541 34.67 -12.26 11.22
N THR A 542 34.46 -12.37 12.52
CA THR A 542 35.44 -12.93 13.47
C THR A 542 34.83 -14.13 14.15
N ASN A 543 35.51 -15.28 14.10
CA ASN A 543 35.06 -16.48 14.81
C ASN A 543 34.91 -16.14 16.31
N PRO A 544 33.70 -16.28 16.88
CA PRO A 544 33.41 -15.78 18.22
C PRO A 544 33.97 -16.68 19.32
N TYR A 545 34.48 -17.87 18.98
CA TYR A 545 35.08 -18.85 19.89
C TYR A 545 36.62 -18.77 19.92
N THR A 546 37.23 -18.52 18.76
CA THR A 546 38.70 -18.53 18.59
C THR A 546 39.29 -17.13 18.40
N ASN A 547 38.45 -16.12 18.19
CA ASN A 547 38.83 -14.73 17.92
C ASN A 547 39.72 -14.57 16.68
N VAL A 548 39.51 -15.43 15.67
CA VAL A 548 40.22 -15.42 14.39
C VAL A 548 39.33 -14.79 13.31
N SER A 549 39.89 -13.87 12.52
CA SER A 549 39.19 -13.29 11.37
C SER A 549 38.96 -14.35 10.29
N LEU A 550 37.72 -14.40 9.78
CA LEU A 550 37.26 -15.41 8.84
C LEU A 550 37.32 -14.90 7.40
N PRO A 551 37.71 -15.75 6.43
CA PRO A 551 37.58 -15.39 5.02
C PRO A 551 36.11 -15.27 4.64
N TYR A 552 35.82 -14.38 3.70
CA TYR A 552 34.50 -14.28 3.08
C TYR A 552 34.47 -15.20 1.85
N THR A 553 33.77 -16.34 1.92
CA THR A 553 33.76 -17.30 0.81
C THR A 553 33.12 -16.68 -0.42
N GLY A 554 33.82 -16.78 -1.54
CA GLY A 554 33.40 -16.19 -2.81
C GLY A 554 33.80 -14.73 -3.01
N TYR A 555 34.59 -14.16 -2.10
CA TYR A 555 35.06 -12.78 -2.17
C TYR A 555 35.82 -12.46 -3.45
N VAL A 556 35.45 -11.33 -4.05
CA VAL A 556 36.16 -10.67 -5.14
C VAL A 556 36.41 -9.24 -4.69
N ALA A 557 37.65 -8.77 -4.78
CA ALA A 557 37.99 -7.42 -4.34
C ALA A 557 37.37 -6.36 -5.26
N LEU A 558 36.69 -5.38 -4.66
CA LEU A 558 36.01 -4.29 -5.34
C LEU A 558 36.75 -2.97 -5.11
N ASN A 559 36.59 -2.01 -6.03
CA ASN A 559 37.06 -0.65 -5.76
C ASN A 559 36.02 0.12 -4.94
N ASP A 560 34.75 -0.13 -5.26
CA ASP A 560 33.62 0.50 -4.60
C ASP A 560 32.44 -0.48 -4.49
N TYR A 561 32.03 -0.83 -3.28
CA TYR A 561 30.96 -1.80 -3.03
C TYR A 561 29.62 -1.41 -3.70
N VAL A 562 29.28 -0.13 -3.70
CA VAL A 562 27.97 0.32 -4.23
C VAL A 562 27.94 0.22 -5.76
N SER A 563 28.96 0.75 -6.45
CA SER A 563 28.99 0.76 -7.92
C SER A 563 29.53 -0.53 -8.56
N ASP A 564 30.40 -1.28 -7.89
CA ASP A 564 30.98 -2.51 -8.43
C ASP A 564 30.22 -3.80 -8.01
N LEU A 565 29.33 -3.75 -7.00
CA LEU A 565 28.51 -4.89 -6.55
C LEU A 565 27.01 -4.59 -6.53
N ILE A 566 26.53 -3.68 -5.66
CA ILE A 566 25.07 -3.44 -5.49
C ILE A 566 24.41 -3.13 -6.84
N LEU A 567 24.90 -2.12 -7.56
CA LEU A 567 24.29 -1.67 -8.80
C LEU A 567 24.29 -2.77 -9.88
N PRO A 568 25.42 -3.44 -10.19
CA PRO A 568 25.43 -4.56 -11.13
C PRO A 568 24.52 -5.73 -10.75
N GLU A 569 24.39 -6.07 -9.47
CA GLU A 569 23.47 -7.11 -9.01
C GLU A 569 22.02 -6.73 -9.27
N MET A 570 21.61 -5.52 -8.88
CA MET A 570 20.25 -5.03 -9.11
C MET A 570 19.93 -4.95 -10.61
N LEU A 571 20.87 -4.48 -11.46
CA LEU A 571 20.70 -4.46 -12.91
C LEU A 571 20.58 -5.87 -13.50
N THR A 572 21.34 -6.83 -12.98
CA THR A 572 21.23 -8.24 -13.40
C THR A 572 19.84 -8.80 -13.09
N LEU A 573 19.28 -8.52 -11.90
CA LEU A 573 17.92 -8.92 -11.54
C LEU A 573 16.86 -8.23 -12.42
N ALA A 574 17.05 -6.95 -12.75
CA ALA A 574 16.21 -6.22 -13.70
C ALA A 574 16.22 -6.82 -15.11
N ASP A 575 17.37 -7.31 -15.57
CA ASP A 575 17.53 -8.00 -16.85
C ASP A 575 16.93 -9.41 -16.85
N MET A 576 16.99 -10.11 -15.72
CA MET A 576 16.30 -11.39 -15.50
C MET A 576 14.76 -11.25 -15.48
N GLY A 577 14.25 -10.02 -15.43
CA GLY A 577 12.83 -9.72 -15.59
C GLY A 577 12.05 -9.63 -14.29
N THR A 578 12.70 -9.26 -13.19
CA THR A 578 11.99 -8.91 -11.95
C THR A 578 11.00 -7.77 -12.18
N GLU A 579 9.81 -7.90 -11.61
CA GLU A 579 8.70 -6.95 -11.75
C GLU A 579 8.52 -6.09 -10.49
N ILE A 580 8.99 -6.56 -9.33
CA ILE A 580 9.13 -5.77 -8.10
C ILE A 580 10.58 -5.93 -7.61
N MET A 581 11.28 -4.81 -7.46
CA MET A 581 12.54 -4.77 -6.72
C MET A 581 12.23 -4.43 -5.26
N TRP A 582 12.13 -5.45 -4.43
CA TRP A 582 11.86 -5.32 -3.00
C TRP A 582 13.21 -5.26 -2.26
N CYS A 583 13.67 -4.08 -1.91
CA CYS A 583 14.96 -3.96 -1.24
C CYS A 583 14.83 -4.13 0.26
N ASP A 584 15.96 -4.29 0.96
CA ASP A 584 15.92 -4.21 2.41
C ASP A 584 17.12 -3.45 2.97
N ILE A 585 16.90 -2.98 4.20
CA ILE A 585 17.82 -2.18 5.02
C ILE A 585 18.11 -0.78 4.49
N GLY A 586 18.09 -0.52 3.19
CA GLY A 586 18.49 0.78 2.64
C GLY A 586 19.99 1.02 2.83
N GLY A 587 20.37 2.26 3.18
CA GLY A 587 21.78 2.61 3.34
C GLY A 587 22.42 3.21 2.09
N PRO A 588 23.76 3.16 1.96
CA PRO A 588 24.50 3.64 0.79
C PRO A 588 24.02 2.97 -0.50
N ASN A 589 23.64 3.78 -1.50
CA ASN A 589 22.97 3.29 -2.70
C ASN A 589 23.22 4.18 -3.94
N LEU A 590 22.90 3.63 -5.11
CA LEU A 590 22.77 4.33 -6.40
C LEU A 590 21.36 4.16 -6.96
N THR A 591 20.35 4.24 -6.10
CA THR A 591 18.98 3.83 -6.43
C THR A 591 18.33 4.74 -7.46
N ALA A 592 18.68 6.03 -7.52
CA ALA A 592 18.17 6.91 -8.58
C ALA A 592 18.66 6.50 -9.98
N ASP A 593 19.94 6.12 -10.10
CA ASP A 593 20.52 5.61 -11.34
C ASP A 593 19.89 4.28 -11.73
N PHE A 594 19.81 3.33 -10.79
CA PHE A 594 19.15 2.05 -11.00
C PHE A 594 17.67 2.21 -11.42
N ALA A 595 16.90 3.00 -10.69
CA ALA A 595 15.47 3.18 -10.93
C ALA A 595 15.20 3.80 -12.31
N ALA A 596 15.99 4.81 -12.71
CA ALA A 596 15.87 5.40 -14.04
C ALA A 596 16.07 4.35 -15.15
N GLU A 597 17.11 3.52 -15.03
CA GLU A 597 17.37 2.46 -16.01
C GLU A 597 16.28 1.37 -15.98
N PHE A 598 15.94 0.87 -14.79
CA PHE A 598 14.96 -0.18 -14.58
C PHE A 598 13.59 0.19 -15.15
N TYR A 599 13.07 1.37 -14.80
CA TYR A 599 11.77 1.85 -15.26
C TYR A 599 11.75 2.10 -16.77
N ASN A 600 12.79 2.75 -17.30
CA ASN A 600 12.86 3.02 -18.74
C ASN A 600 12.98 1.73 -19.57
N ALA A 601 13.82 0.78 -19.15
CA ALA A 601 14.00 -0.50 -19.83
C ALA A 601 12.73 -1.37 -19.75
N ALA A 602 12.07 -1.43 -18.60
CA ALA A 602 10.78 -2.10 -18.45
C ALA A 602 9.70 -1.48 -19.34
N ALA A 603 9.59 -0.15 -19.35
CA ALA A 603 8.63 0.55 -20.18
C ALA A 603 8.90 0.33 -21.69
N GLN A 604 10.15 0.21 -22.13
CA GLN A 604 10.47 -0.15 -23.53
C GLN A 604 9.98 -1.56 -23.90
N ARG A 605 9.98 -2.48 -22.93
CA ARG A 605 9.43 -3.85 -23.05
C ARG A 605 7.91 -3.92 -22.84
N GLY A 606 7.25 -2.79 -22.59
CA GLY A 606 5.81 -2.71 -22.34
C GLY A 606 5.38 -3.21 -20.96
N LYS A 607 6.32 -3.37 -20.03
CA LYS A 607 6.05 -3.80 -18.64
C LYS A 607 6.04 -2.61 -17.69
N GLN A 608 5.19 -2.68 -16.68
CA GLN A 608 5.20 -1.77 -15.53
C GLN A 608 5.80 -2.52 -14.35
N VAL A 609 6.89 -1.98 -13.80
CA VAL A 609 7.62 -2.54 -12.66
C VAL A 609 7.55 -1.56 -11.50
N LEU A 610 7.97 -1.95 -10.30
CA LEU A 610 7.95 -1.06 -9.13
C LEU A 610 9.05 -1.40 -8.12
N MET A 611 9.26 -0.49 -7.17
CA MET A 611 10.21 -0.64 -6.06
C MET A 611 9.57 -0.28 -4.73
N ASP A 612 10.02 -0.91 -3.65
CA ASP A 612 9.57 -0.59 -2.29
C ASP A 612 10.34 0.62 -1.69
N ASN A 613 9.99 1.05 -0.47
CA ASN A 613 10.60 2.19 0.20
C ASN A 613 11.93 1.87 0.94
N ARG A 614 12.48 0.67 0.78
CA ARG A 614 13.72 0.25 1.44
C ARG A 614 14.93 0.21 0.51
N CYS A 615 14.79 0.64 -0.73
CA CYS A 615 15.91 0.79 -1.65
C CYS A 615 16.76 2.04 -1.38
N GLY A 616 16.51 2.80 -0.30
CA GLY A 616 17.21 4.07 -0.01
C GLY A 616 16.59 5.30 -0.67
N LEU A 617 15.45 5.13 -1.36
CA LEU A 617 14.52 6.17 -1.78
C LEU A 617 13.11 5.77 -1.31
N PRO A 618 12.14 6.69 -1.23
CA PRO A 618 10.79 6.37 -0.76
C PRO A 618 10.04 5.32 -1.58
N GLY A 619 10.52 4.96 -2.78
CA GLY A 619 9.91 3.93 -3.63
C GLY A 619 8.51 4.27 -4.13
N ASP A 620 7.77 3.23 -4.51
CA ASP A 620 6.39 3.33 -4.99
C ASP A 620 5.37 3.06 -3.90
N PHE A 621 5.72 2.22 -2.92
CA PHE A 621 4.88 1.83 -1.79
C PHE A 621 5.71 1.66 -0.50
N ASP A 622 5.06 1.79 0.65
CA ASP A 622 5.69 1.63 1.97
C ASP A 622 5.57 0.19 2.50
N THR A 623 6.55 -0.33 3.24
CA THR A 623 6.61 -1.74 3.69
C THR A 623 6.69 -1.92 5.21
N PRO A 624 5.60 -1.68 5.96
CA PRO A 624 5.59 -1.96 7.39
C PRO A 624 5.59 -3.47 7.64
N GLU A 625 6.47 -3.95 8.52
CA GLU A 625 6.59 -5.38 8.84
C GLU A 625 5.68 -5.78 10.01
N TYR A 626 5.02 -6.94 9.89
CA TYR A 626 4.08 -7.49 10.87
C TYR A 626 2.98 -6.52 11.31
N ALA A 627 2.68 -5.51 10.48
CA ALA A 627 1.84 -4.39 10.86
C ALA A 627 0.43 -4.47 10.26
N SER A 628 -0.54 -3.97 11.03
CA SER A 628 -1.87 -3.62 10.57
C SER A 628 -2.18 -2.19 10.97
N TYR A 629 -2.87 -1.44 10.12
CA TYR A 629 -3.17 -0.03 10.37
C TYR A 629 -4.59 0.15 10.89
N ASP A 630 -4.89 1.21 11.63
CA ASP A 630 -6.29 1.56 11.93
C ASP A 630 -6.88 2.48 10.86
N ALA A 631 -6.03 3.27 10.21
CA ALA A 631 -6.40 4.24 9.18
C ALA A 631 -6.14 3.73 7.77
N VAL A 632 -6.97 4.19 6.84
CA VAL A 632 -6.66 4.14 5.40
C VAL A 632 -5.41 4.97 5.14
N GLN A 633 -4.47 4.41 4.38
CA GLN A 633 -3.33 5.16 3.86
C GLN A 633 -3.59 5.61 2.43
N LEU A 634 -3.31 6.89 2.16
CA LEU A 634 -3.44 7.43 0.80
C LEU A 634 -2.37 6.87 -0.12
N ARG A 635 -1.14 6.76 0.39
CA ARG A 635 -0.02 6.11 -0.28
C ARG A 635 -0.19 4.60 -0.22
N LYS A 636 0.15 3.92 -1.31
CA LYS A 636 0.12 2.46 -1.40
C LYS A 636 1.12 1.87 -0.40
N TRP A 637 0.77 0.75 0.23
CA TRP A 637 1.63 0.06 1.18
C TRP A 637 1.46 -1.46 1.09
N GLU A 638 2.41 -2.19 1.64
CA GLU A 638 2.43 -3.65 1.68
C GLU A 638 2.87 -4.15 3.05
N SER A 639 1.96 -4.82 3.77
CA SER A 639 2.34 -5.52 4.99
C SER A 639 2.96 -6.86 4.62
N ASN A 640 4.00 -7.25 5.36
CA ASN A 640 4.63 -8.55 5.22
C ASN A 640 4.89 -9.21 6.57
N LEU A 641 4.79 -10.54 6.62
CA LEU A 641 5.04 -11.36 7.82
C LEU A 641 5.30 -12.82 7.47
N GLY A 642 5.95 -13.54 8.37
CA GLY A 642 6.15 -14.99 8.32
C GLY A 642 4.89 -15.81 8.58
N MET A 643 4.70 -16.90 7.84
CA MET A 643 3.83 -17.98 8.32
C MET A 643 4.34 -18.57 9.64
N ASP A 644 5.65 -18.60 9.82
CA ASP A 644 6.26 -18.74 11.14
C ASP A 644 6.09 -17.41 11.90
N PRO A 645 5.46 -17.38 13.08
CA PRO A 645 5.22 -16.13 13.81
C PRO A 645 6.49 -15.48 14.38
N TYR A 646 7.64 -16.15 14.29
CA TYR A 646 8.91 -15.71 14.88
C TYR A 646 10.01 -15.47 13.85
N SER A 647 9.81 -15.80 12.58
CA SER A 647 10.88 -15.81 11.56
C SER A 647 10.30 -15.76 10.15
N TYR A 648 11.09 -15.26 9.20
CA TYR A 648 10.80 -15.48 7.77
C TYR A 648 11.44 -16.81 7.29
N GLY A 649 12.73 -16.99 7.53
CA GLY A 649 13.45 -18.21 7.18
C GLY A 649 12.98 -19.44 7.95
N PHE A 650 13.20 -20.64 7.38
CA PHE A 650 12.88 -21.91 8.03
C PHE A 650 13.46 -21.98 9.47
N ASN A 651 12.58 -22.14 10.46
CA ASN A 651 12.99 -22.30 11.85
C ASN A 651 12.54 -23.64 12.44
N ARG A 652 13.49 -24.52 12.77
CA ARG A 652 13.23 -25.81 13.41
C ARG A 652 12.82 -25.71 14.88
N ALA A 653 13.06 -24.56 15.52
CA ALA A 653 12.67 -24.33 16.90
C ALA A 653 11.16 -24.03 17.03
N THR A 654 10.53 -23.54 15.97
CA THR A 654 9.12 -23.20 15.96
C THR A 654 8.24 -24.45 15.95
N PRO A 655 7.33 -24.62 16.92
CA PRO A 655 6.34 -25.69 16.88
C PRO A 655 5.42 -25.54 15.67
N LEU A 656 5.18 -26.63 14.93
CA LEU A 656 4.31 -26.61 13.74
C LEU A 656 2.90 -26.06 14.01
N ALA A 657 2.39 -26.21 15.24
CA ALA A 657 1.08 -25.70 15.63
C ALA A 657 1.02 -24.17 15.79
N SER A 658 2.16 -23.49 15.83
CA SER A 658 2.25 -22.03 15.92
C SER A 658 2.20 -21.33 14.57
N TYR A 659 2.36 -22.07 13.46
CA TYR A 659 2.30 -21.50 12.12
C TYR A 659 0.92 -20.90 11.84
N LEU A 660 0.90 -19.78 11.13
CA LEU A 660 -0.30 -19.05 10.78
C LEU A 660 -1.33 -19.97 10.13
N ASP A 661 -2.54 -19.96 10.68
CA ASP A 661 -3.65 -20.80 10.23
C ASP A 661 -4.45 -20.13 9.09
N PRO A 662 -5.35 -20.87 8.42
CA PRO A 662 -6.13 -20.30 7.32
C PRO A 662 -7.00 -19.10 7.72
N GLN A 663 -7.52 -19.07 8.94
CA GLN A 663 -8.31 -17.93 9.45
C GLN A 663 -7.44 -16.69 9.54
N GLY A 664 -6.24 -16.81 10.10
CA GLY A 664 -5.26 -15.73 10.20
C GLY A 664 -4.87 -15.18 8.84
N ILE A 665 -4.58 -16.05 7.86
CA ILE A 665 -4.24 -15.64 6.49
C ILE A 665 -5.38 -14.80 5.87
N VAL A 666 -6.61 -15.31 5.92
CA VAL A 666 -7.78 -14.62 5.33
C VAL A 666 -8.08 -13.31 6.06
N SER A 667 -8.00 -13.31 7.40
CA SER A 667 -8.32 -12.12 8.20
C SER A 667 -7.31 -11.00 7.96
N SER A 668 -6.01 -11.34 7.92
CA SER A 668 -4.95 -10.38 7.60
C SER A 668 -5.13 -9.82 6.20
N LEU A 669 -5.37 -10.66 5.19
CA LEU A 669 -5.60 -10.22 3.82
C LEU A 669 -6.76 -9.23 3.73
N VAL A 670 -7.92 -9.57 4.30
CA VAL A 670 -9.12 -8.72 4.25
C VAL A 670 -8.92 -7.40 5.01
N ASP A 671 -8.25 -7.43 6.16
CA ASP A 671 -7.94 -6.24 6.95
C ASP A 671 -7.01 -5.28 6.21
N ILE A 672 -5.93 -5.80 5.63
CA ILE A 672 -4.92 -5.02 4.92
C ILE A 672 -5.52 -4.41 3.64
N VAL A 673 -6.26 -5.21 2.86
CA VAL A 673 -6.85 -4.76 1.59
C VAL A 673 -7.88 -3.64 1.79
N SER A 674 -8.67 -3.68 2.87
CA SER A 674 -9.65 -2.62 3.14
C SER A 674 -9.01 -1.26 3.45
N LYS A 675 -7.72 -1.25 3.80
CA LYS A 675 -6.93 -0.07 4.20
C LYS A 675 -5.93 0.36 3.13
N ASN A 676 -6.17 -0.02 1.87
CA ASN A 676 -5.34 0.25 0.70
C ASN A 676 -4.03 -0.58 0.61
N GLY A 677 -3.83 -1.57 1.49
CA GLY A 677 -2.61 -2.37 1.50
C GLY A 677 -2.62 -3.54 0.51
N ASN A 678 -1.44 -4.10 0.27
CA ASN A 678 -1.24 -5.47 -0.20
C ASN A 678 -0.66 -6.34 0.94
N PHE A 679 -0.90 -7.64 0.89
CA PHE A 679 -0.41 -8.60 1.87
C PHE A 679 0.61 -9.55 1.23
N LEU A 680 1.85 -9.51 1.72
CA LEU A 680 2.94 -10.36 1.28
C LEU A 680 3.28 -11.38 2.38
N LEU A 681 2.77 -12.62 2.22
CA LEU A 681 2.91 -13.66 3.23
C LEU A 681 4.13 -14.54 2.94
N ASP A 682 5.04 -14.64 3.91
CA ASP A 682 6.29 -15.38 3.74
C ASP A 682 6.18 -16.86 4.11
N ILE A 683 6.90 -17.68 3.33
CA ILE A 683 7.21 -19.07 3.66
C ILE A 683 8.73 -19.24 3.85
N GLY A 684 9.09 -20.17 4.73
CA GLY A 684 10.49 -20.54 4.99
C GLY A 684 10.82 -21.97 4.56
N PRO A 685 11.25 -22.21 3.30
CA PRO A 685 11.64 -23.54 2.85
C PRO A 685 12.90 -24.08 3.54
N ARG A 686 12.99 -25.41 3.67
CA ARG A 686 14.17 -26.10 4.17
C ARG A 686 15.33 -26.01 3.18
N ALA A 687 16.56 -26.24 3.62
CA ALA A 687 17.76 -26.20 2.76
C ALA A 687 17.74 -27.13 1.53
N ASP A 688 16.95 -28.20 1.55
CA ASP A 688 16.75 -29.06 0.38
C ASP A 688 15.70 -28.50 -0.61
N GLY A 689 14.98 -27.43 -0.26
CA GLY A 689 13.93 -26.82 -1.08
C GLY A 689 12.51 -27.31 -0.79
N SER A 690 12.34 -28.21 0.19
CA SER A 690 11.01 -28.65 0.60
C SER A 690 10.31 -27.60 1.49
N ILE A 691 9.06 -27.29 1.14
CA ILE A 691 8.16 -26.43 1.94
C ILE A 691 7.43 -27.31 2.96
N LEU A 692 7.23 -26.81 4.19
CA LEU A 692 6.59 -27.57 5.25
C LEU A 692 5.14 -27.94 4.89
N ASP A 693 4.71 -29.13 5.30
CA ASP A 693 3.35 -29.59 5.02
C ASP A 693 2.28 -28.74 5.72
N ILE A 694 2.60 -28.09 6.83
CA ILE A 694 1.68 -27.16 7.51
C ILE A 694 1.47 -25.89 6.70
N GLU A 695 2.54 -25.29 6.16
CA GLU A 695 2.48 -24.12 5.28
C GLU A 695 1.68 -24.44 4.02
N LYS A 696 2.05 -25.54 3.32
CA LYS A 696 1.35 -26.00 2.11
C LYS A 696 -0.15 -26.22 2.36
N ARG A 697 -0.51 -26.84 3.48
CA ARG A 697 -1.92 -27.12 3.80
C ARG A 697 -2.68 -25.84 4.09
N ASN A 698 -2.13 -24.97 4.94
CA ASN A 698 -2.83 -23.76 5.38
C ASN A 698 -2.98 -22.76 4.23
N LEU A 699 -1.95 -22.60 3.38
CA LEU A 699 -2.03 -21.80 2.16
C LEU A 699 -3.11 -22.30 1.20
N ARG A 700 -3.20 -23.61 0.95
CA ARG A 700 -4.25 -24.18 0.09
C ARG A 700 -5.65 -23.98 0.66
N MET A 701 -5.83 -24.18 1.96
CA MET A 701 -7.12 -23.97 2.63
C MET A 701 -7.56 -22.51 2.60
N ALA A 702 -6.64 -21.56 2.84
CA ALA A 702 -6.92 -20.14 2.68
C ALA A 702 -7.21 -19.81 1.20
N GLY A 703 -6.42 -20.36 0.28
CA GLY A 703 -6.57 -20.17 -1.16
C GLY A 703 -7.90 -20.65 -1.73
N GLU A 704 -8.49 -21.71 -1.18
CA GLU A 704 -9.86 -22.13 -1.50
C GLU A 704 -10.87 -21.01 -1.23
N TRP A 705 -10.76 -20.33 -0.08
CA TRP A 705 -11.59 -19.17 0.24
C TRP A 705 -11.23 -17.97 -0.64
N ILE A 706 -9.94 -17.62 -0.78
CA ILE A 706 -9.49 -16.45 -1.54
C ILE A 706 -9.99 -16.50 -2.98
N ARG A 707 -9.89 -17.66 -3.64
CA ARG A 707 -10.38 -17.82 -5.01
C ARG A 707 -11.90 -17.71 -5.13
N SER A 708 -12.67 -18.26 -4.20
CA SER A 708 -14.13 -18.15 -4.25
C SER A 708 -14.64 -16.74 -3.95
N HIS A 709 -13.83 -15.92 -3.27
CA HIS A 709 -14.16 -14.54 -2.86
C HIS A 709 -13.41 -13.47 -3.67
N ALA A 710 -12.77 -13.86 -4.77
CA ALA A 710 -11.86 -13.03 -5.54
C ALA A 710 -12.40 -11.63 -5.88
N GLN A 711 -13.70 -11.51 -6.22
CA GLN A 711 -14.34 -10.24 -6.58
C GLN A 711 -14.37 -9.20 -5.45
N ALA A 712 -14.25 -9.62 -4.19
CA ALA A 712 -14.26 -8.75 -3.02
C ALA A 712 -12.85 -8.38 -2.52
N VAL A 713 -11.81 -8.93 -3.14
CA VAL A 713 -10.40 -8.73 -2.77
C VAL A 713 -9.62 -8.17 -3.95
N PHE A 714 -9.54 -8.90 -5.06
CA PHE A 714 -8.72 -8.50 -6.20
C PHE A 714 -9.40 -7.43 -7.03
N GLY A 715 -8.62 -6.45 -7.51
CA GLY A 715 -9.13 -5.31 -8.28
C GLY A 715 -10.10 -4.41 -7.50
N THR A 716 -10.19 -4.56 -6.18
CA THR A 716 -10.95 -3.63 -5.33
C THR A 716 -10.11 -2.44 -4.90
N ASP A 717 -10.78 -1.44 -4.39
CA ASP A 717 -10.22 -0.25 -3.77
C ASP A 717 -10.74 -0.13 -2.33
N TYR A 718 -10.07 0.70 -1.53
CA TYR A 718 -10.56 1.08 -0.22
C TYR A 718 -11.79 1.98 -0.34
N TRP A 719 -12.56 2.09 0.73
CA TRP A 719 -13.66 3.05 0.81
C TRP A 719 -13.18 4.34 1.47
N PHE A 720 -13.45 5.48 0.84
CA PHE A 720 -12.98 6.79 1.28
C PHE A 720 -13.44 7.15 2.71
N LEU A 721 -14.64 6.74 3.11
CA LEU A 721 -15.19 7.10 4.41
C LEU A 721 -14.53 6.32 5.54
N THR A 722 -14.58 4.99 5.47
CA THR A 722 -13.99 4.15 6.52
C THR A 722 -13.59 2.78 5.97
N PRO A 723 -12.46 2.20 6.40
CA PRO A 723 -12.07 0.86 5.98
C PRO A 723 -12.81 -0.25 6.74
N SER A 724 -13.45 0.07 7.87
CA SER A 724 -13.93 -0.92 8.84
C SER A 724 -15.02 -0.41 9.77
N GLU A 725 -15.70 -1.34 10.44
CA GLU A 725 -16.58 -1.10 11.57
C GLU A 725 -16.26 -2.12 12.68
N GLY A 726 -15.75 -1.61 13.81
CA GLY A 726 -15.20 -2.42 14.89
C GLY A 726 -14.10 -3.39 14.42
N GLU A 727 -13.88 -4.45 15.20
CA GLU A 727 -12.86 -5.46 14.87
C GLU A 727 -13.31 -6.45 13.79
N SER A 728 -14.62 -6.55 13.52
CA SER A 728 -15.19 -7.66 12.76
C SER A 728 -15.64 -7.33 11.34
N VAL A 729 -15.85 -6.07 10.98
CA VAL A 729 -16.34 -5.71 9.63
C VAL A 729 -15.30 -4.89 8.87
N ARG A 730 -15.08 -5.25 7.60
CA ARG A 730 -14.22 -4.54 6.64
C ARG A 730 -15.00 -4.20 5.39
N PHE A 731 -14.56 -3.16 4.69
CA PHE A 731 -15.18 -2.69 3.46
C PHE A 731 -14.19 -2.64 2.30
N THR A 732 -14.60 -3.16 1.16
CA THR A 732 -13.91 -2.94 -0.12
C THR A 732 -14.93 -2.56 -1.17
N ARG A 733 -14.48 -1.98 -2.29
CA ARG A 733 -15.37 -1.61 -3.39
C ARG A 733 -14.69 -1.80 -4.74
N ASN A 734 -15.47 -1.96 -5.79
CA ASN A 734 -14.99 -1.83 -7.16
C ASN A 734 -16.08 -1.20 -8.04
N ALA A 735 -15.87 -1.16 -9.36
CA ALA A 735 -16.83 -0.58 -10.29
C ALA A 735 -18.19 -1.31 -10.31
N GLU A 736 -18.27 -2.56 -9.85
CA GLU A 736 -19.48 -3.39 -9.89
C GLU A 736 -20.28 -3.40 -8.58
N GLY A 737 -19.67 -3.04 -7.46
CA GLY A 737 -20.35 -3.08 -6.18
C GLY A 737 -19.50 -2.69 -4.98
N PHE A 738 -20.20 -2.65 -3.84
CA PHE A 738 -19.63 -2.46 -2.51
C PHE A 738 -19.68 -3.76 -1.74
N PHE A 739 -18.59 -4.11 -1.05
CA PHE A 739 -18.47 -5.37 -0.31
C PHE A 739 -18.39 -5.09 1.19
N ILE A 740 -19.17 -5.86 1.94
CA ILE A 740 -19.17 -5.90 3.40
C ILE A 740 -18.61 -7.26 3.79
N LEU A 741 -17.44 -7.27 4.41
CA LEU A 741 -16.71 -8.48 4.78
C LEU A 741 -16.75 -8.64 6.29
N SER A 742 -17.35 -9.72 6.78
CA SER A 742 -17.42 -10.04 8.20
C SER A 742 -16.38 -11.08 8.57
N LEU A 743 -15.39 -10.72 9.38
CA LEU A 743 -14.29 -11.57 9.86
C LEU A 743 -14.73 -12.58 10.95
N GLN A 744 -15.99 -12.52 11.35
CA GLN A 744 -16.59 -13.37 12.38
C GLN A 744 -17.97 -13.85 11.90
N PRO A 745 -18.44 -15.04 12.31
CA PRO A 745 -19.74 -15.56 11.88
C PRO A 745 -20.86 -14.62 12.35
N PRO A 746 -21.65 -14.03 11.44
CA PRO A 746 -22.75 -13.14 11.84
C PRO A 746 -23.77 -13.85 12.73
N ASN A 747 -24.37 -13.20 13.72
CA ASN A 747 -25.35 -13.86 14.60
C ASN A 747 -26.80 -13.55 14.21
N GLY A 748 -27.33 -14.21 13.18
CA GLY A 748 -28.73 -14.12 12.72
C GLY A 748 -29.03 -12.82 11.97
N SER A 749 -28.32 -11.75 12.31
CA SER A 749 -28.35 -10.45 11.65
C SER A 749 -26.97 -9.80 11.71
N LEU A 750 -26.59 -9.08 10.65
CA LEU A 750 -25.45 -8.18 10.58
C LEU A 750 -25.98 -6.76 10.40
N VAL A 751 -25.80 -5.91 11.40
CA VAL A 751 -26.16 -4.49 11.34
C VAL A 751 -24.89 -3.72 11.01
N VAL A 752 -24.96 -2.90 9.96
CA VAL A 752 -23.87 -2.02 9.53
C VAL A 752 -24.28 -0.59 9.80
N GLU A 753 -23.61 0.03 10.78
CA GLU A 753 -23.86 1.42 11.17
C GLU A 753 -23.27 2.43 10.19
N SER A 754 -22.17 2.05 9.53
CA SER A 754 -21.50 2.87 8.54
C SER A 754 -22.44 3.19 7.36
N PRO A 755 -22.39 4.40 6.78
CA PRO A 755 -23.32 4.83 5.73
C PRO A 755 -22.95 4.23 4.36
N VAL A 756 -22.99 2.90 4.27
CA VAL A 756 -22.68 2.14 3.06
C VAL A 756 -23.57 2.58 1.88
N PRO A 757 -23.10 2.44 0.63
CA PRO A 757 -23.81 2.95 -0.55
C PRO A 757 -25.04 2.10 -0.97
N TYR A 758 -25.87 1.71 0.01
CA TYR A 758 -27.13 1.00 -0.16
C TYR A 758 -28.29 1.95 -0.43
N VAL A 759 -29.09 1.64 -1.44
CA VAL A 759 -30.37 2.31 -1.72
C VAL A 759 -31.51 1.31 -1.53
N GLU A 760 -32.63 1.78 -0.99
CA GLU A 760 -33.80 0.94 -0.73
C GLU A 760 -34.28 0.24 -2.02
N GLY A 761 -34.31 -1.09 -1.98
CA GLY A 761 -34.60 -1.94 -3.13
C GLY A 761 -33.37 -2.62 -3.75
N ASP A 762 -32.14 -2.26 -3.36
CA ASP A 762 -30.94 -3.01 -3.72
C ASP A 762 -31.02 -4.45 -3.18
N GLN A 763 -30.63 -5.42 -4.01
CA GLN A 763 -30.55 -6.83 -3.62
C GLN A 763 -29.13 -7.14 -3.15
N VAL A 764 -28.95 -7.29 -1.84
CA VAL A 764 -27.66 -7.70 -1.28
C VAL A 764 -27.48 -9.20 -1.50
N VAL A 765 -26.33 -9.60 -2.05
CA VAL A 765 -26.02 -11.00 -2.39
C VAL A 765 -24.82 -11.49 -1.60
N VAL A 766 -24.84 -12.78 -1.25
CA VAL A 766 -23.68 -13.49 -0.72
C VAL A 766 -22.64 -13.62 -1.83
N VAL A 767 -21.36 -13.44 -1.49
CA VAL A 767 -20.22 -13.67 -2.38
C VAL A 767 -19.43 -14.85 -1.85
N GLY A 768 -19.11 -15.80 -2.73
CA GLY A 768 -18.32 -16.98 -2.44
C GLY A 768 -19.04 -18.04 -1.58
N GLY A 769 -18.28 -19.02 -1.12
CA GLY A 769 -18.81 -20.18 -0.40
C GLY A 769 -19.84 -21.00 -1.20
N LYS A 770 -20.63 -21.81 -0.49
CA LYS A 770 -21.65 -22.69 -1.11
C LYS A 770 -22.94 -21.97 -1.51
N MET A 771 -23.10 -20.71 -1.11
CA MET A 771 -24.29 -19.90 -1.34
C MET A 771 -24.00 -18.62 -2.13
N ASP A 772 -22.91 -18.59 -2.90
CA ASP A 772 -22.58 -17.49 -3.81
C ASP A 772 -23.79 -17.09 -4.67
N GLY A 773 -24.04 -15.78 -4.77
CA GLY A 773 -25.14 -15.20 -5.53
C GLY A 773 -26.52 -15.25 -4.85
N VAL A 774 -26.66 -15.87 -3.67
CA VAL A 774 -27.94 -15.88 -2.94
C VAL A 774 -28.27 -14.48 -2.43
N VAL A 775 -29.46 -13.98 -2.75
CA VAL A 775 -30.00 -12.73 -2.20
C VAL A 775 -30.41 -12.94 -0.74
N VAL A 776 -29.91 -12.10 0.15
CA VAL A 776 -30.25 -12.10 1.58
C VAL A 776 -31.28 -11.02 1.90
N PRO A 777 -32.21 -11.26 2.85
CA PRO A 777 -33.16 -10.22 3.25
C PRO A 777 -32.44 -9.03 3.89
N THR A 778 -32.75 -7.82 3.42
CA THR A 778 -32.21 -6.58 3.96
C THR A 778 -33.30 -5.58 4.27
N ARG A 779 -33.04 -4.69 5.23
CA ARG A 779 -33.88 -3.52 5.50
C ARG A 779 -33.06 -2.39 6.10
N LEU A 780 -33.58 -1.17 5.99
CA LEU A 780 -33.08 -0.04 6.75
C LEU A 780 -33.75 -0.03 8.13
N VAL A 781 -32.94 0.14 9.17
CA VAL A 781 -33.39 0.27 10.56
C VAL A 781 -32.91 1.59 11.14
N GLU A 782 -33.70 2.20 12.01
CA GLU A 782 -33.34 3.46 12.68
C GLU A 782 -32.22 3.23 13.70
N LYS A 783 -31.23 4.12 13.72
CA LYS A 783 -30.20 4.17 14.75
C LYS A 783 -30.78 4.80 16.00
N ASN A 784 -30.85 4.02 17.08
CA ASN A 784 -31.26 4.55 18.37
C ASN A 784 -30.11 5.37 19.00
N ASN A 785 -30.11 6.69 18.76
CA ASN A 785 -29.22 7.64 19.44
C ASN A 785 -30.00 8.43 20.49
N PRO A 786 -29.90 8.09 21.80
CA PRO A 786 -30.57 8.84 22.86
C PRO A 786 -30.09 10.30 22.86
N GLY A 787 -30.99 11.23 22.50
CA GLY A 787 -30.69 12.66 22.46
C GLY A 787 -30.37 13.23 21.07
N SER A 788 -30.32 12.41 20.02
CA SER A 788 -30.28 12.90 18.63
C SER A 788 -31.70 13.13 18.10
N SER A 789 -31.87 14.16 17.26
CA SER A 789 -33.10 14.43 16.51
C SER A 789 -33.06 13.89 15.07
N SER A 790 -31.93 13.30 14.65
CA SER A 790 -31.73 12.74 13.30
C SER A 790 -32.18 11.28 13.20
N SER A 791 -32.90 10.95 12.12
CA SER A 791 -33.27 9.59 11.72
C SER A 791 -32.14 8.97 10.90
N GLU A 792 -31.02 8.65 11.56
CA GLU A 792 -29.94 7.88 10.94
C GLU A 792 -30.42 6.46 10.64
N ARG A 793 -30.18 5.98 9.42
CA ARG A 793 -30.59 4.63 9.01
C ARG A 793 -29.36 3.75 8.83
N MET A 794 -29.42 2.55 9.40
CA MET A 794 -28.40 1.51 9.32
C MET A 794 -28.89 0.38 8.41
N LEU A 795 -27.97 -0.30 7.73
CA LEU A 795 -28.30 -1.46 6.93
C LEU A 795 -28.34 -2.70 7.83
N GLU A 796 -29.49 -3.36 7.91
CA GLU A 796 -29.61 -4.68 8.53
C GLU A 796 -29.65 -5.77 7.46
N ILE A 797 -28.75 -6.75 7.56
CA ILE A 797 -28.70 -7.95 6.71
C ILE A 797 -29.10 -9.16 7.55
N THR A 798 -30.19 -9.83 7.20
CA THR A 798 -30.59 -11.08 7.88
C THR A 798 -29.72 -12.22 7.37
N VAL A 799 -28.99 -12.88 8.27
CA VAL A 799 -28.06 -13.97 7.94
C VAL A 799 -28.60 -15.28 8.50
N SER A 800 -29.14 -16.14 7.61
CA SER A 800 -29.70 -17.43 8.02
C SER A 800 -28.61 -18.41 8.46
N GLN A 801 -28.99 -19.49 9.17
CA GLN A 801 -28.03 -20.53 9.55
C GLN A 801 -27.35 -21.15 8.32
N GLU A 802 -28.10 -21.36 7.23
CA GLU A 802 -27.57 -21.91 5.99
C GLU A 802 -26.50 -21.02 5.37
N VAL A 803 -26.70 -19.70 5.33
CA VAL A 803 -25.69 -18.75 4.82
C VAL A 803 -24.44 -18.76 5.69
N ARG A 804 -24.59 -18.90 7.01
CA ARG A 804 -23.44 -18.98 7.93
C ARG A 804 -22.63 -20.25 7.72
N ASP A 805 -23.30 -21.39 7.63
CA ASP A 805 -22.67 -22.70 7.47
C ASP A 805 -22.14 -22.94 6.04
N ALA A 806 -22.51 -22.08 5.09
CA ALA A 806 -22.08 -22.15 3.70
C ALA A 806 -20.67 -21.63 3.46
N ASP A 807 -20.06 -20.99 4.45
CA ASP A 807 -18.77 -20.33 4.33
C ASP A 807 -17.94 -20.44 5.62
N GLN A 808 -16.67 -20.05 5.53
CA GLN A 808 -15.70 -20.10 6.62
C GLN A 808 -14.74 -18.93 6.53
N PHE A 809 -14.07 -18.61 7.65
CA PHE A 809 -13.08 -17.54 7.79
C PHE A 809 -13.62 -16.11 7.69
N CYS A 810 -14.35 -15.78 6.61
CA CYS A 810 -14.97 -14.49 6.43
C CYS A 810 -16.22 -14.61 5.54
N TRP A 811 -17.31 -13.94 5.94
CA TRP A 811 -18.58 -13.93 5.20
C TRP A 811 -18.72 -12.61 4.44
N VAL A 812 -18.97 -12.70 3.13
CA VAL A 812 -18.96 -11.52 2.25
C VAL A 812 -20.34 -11.24 1.66
N PHE A 813 -20.77 -9.98 1.74
CA PHE A 813 -22.02 -9.49 1.17
C PHE A 813 -21.74 -8.37 0.17
N LYS A 814 -22.28 -8.46 -1.04
CA LYS A 814 -22.15 -7.45 -2.10
C LYS A 814 -23.44 -6.65 -2.23
N ILE A 815 -23.32 -5.32 -2.25
CA ILE A 815 -24.34 -4.39 -2.75
C ILE A 815 -23.99 -4.09 -4.23
N PRO A 816 -24.72 -4.65 -5.21
CA PRO A 816 -24.39 -4.43 -6.63
C PRO A 816 -24.73 -3.02 -7.09
N TYR A 817 -23.83 -2.37 -7.83
CA TYR A 817 -24.06 -1.06 -8.43
C TYR A 817 -24.91 -1.20 -9.71
N GLY A 818 -26.21 -1.45 -9.53
CA GLY A 818 -27.16 -1.63 -10.64
C GLY A 818 -28.57 -2.12 -10.26
N GLY A 819 -28.87 -2.22 -8.95
CA GLY A 819 -30.17 -2.66 -8.40
C GLY A 819 -31.37 -1.81 -8.82
N VAL A 820 -32.56 -2.43 -8.72
CA VAL A 820 -33.84 -2.15 -9.42
C VAL A 820 -34.02 -0.69 -9.86
N ALA A 821 -34.24 -0.50 -11.17
CA ALA A 821 -34.62 0.78 -11.78
C ALA A 821 -35.62 1.52 -10.89
N ALA A 822 -35.22 2.70 -10.39
CA ALA A 822 -35.99 3.56 -9.52
C ALA A 822 -37.29 3.98 -10.21
N ASN A 823 -38.30 3.12 -10.13
CA ASN A 823 -39.67 3.39 -10.50
C ASN A 823 -40.47 3.70 -9.23
N GLN A 824 -39.91 4.52 -8.34
CA GLN A 824 -40.65 5.23 -7.31
C GLN A 824 -40.01 6.59 -7.09
N THR A 825 -40.61 7.61 -7.70
CA THR A 825 -40.50 8.99 -7.24
C THR A 825 -40.83 9.05 -5.75
N VAL A 826 -39.81 9.17 -4.89
CA VAL A 826 -40.01 9.57 -3.50
C VAL A 826 -40.28 11.07 -3.51
N GLY A 827 -41.56 11.42 -3.62
CA GLY A 827 -42.02 12.79 -3.43
C GLY A 827 -41.87 13.17 -1.97
N ALA A 828 -41.19 14.30 -1.71
CA ALA A 828 -41.24 15.00 -0.44
C ALA A 828 -42.71 15.27 -0.05
N GLY A 829 -43.14 14.80 1.11
CA GLY A 829 -44.52 14.95 1.56
C GLY A 829 -44.65 15.00 3.08
N HIS A 830 -44.61 16.20 3.65
CA HIS A 830 -45.16 16.49 4.97
C HIS A 830 -46.68 16.20 5.01
N GLY A 831 -47.15 15.62 6.13
CA GLY A 831 -48.42 16.03 6.72
C GLY A 831 -49.61 15.05 6.68
N ASN A 832 -49.80 14.40 7.82
CA ASN A 832 -51.05 14.32 8.60
C ASN A 832 -52.10 13.21 8.34
N SER A 833 -52.62 12.78 9.49
CA SER A 833 -53.57 11.72 9.85
C SER A 833 -54.93 11.66 9.13
N SER A 834 -55.50 10.45 9.00
CA SER A 834 -56.74 10.00 9.71
C SER A 834 -57.49 8.83 9.01
N THR A 835 -57.77 7.79 9.82
CA THR A 835 -58.96 6.90 9.90
C THR A 835 -59.72 6.39 8.65
N GLY A 836 -59.93 5.06 8.59
CA GLY A 836 -61.28 4.49 8.37
C GLY A 836 -61.44 3.31 7.40
N GLY A 837 -61.77 2.13 7.94
CA GLY A 837 -62.98 1.38 7.52
C GLY A 837 -62.95 0.37 6.36
N PHE A 838 -62.92 -0.93 6.75
CA PHE A 838 -63.66 -2.10 6.20
C PHE A 838 -64.11 -2.19 4.74
N GLY A 839 -63.79 -3.33 4.10
CA GLY A 839 -64.58 -3.90 3.01
C GLY A 839 -63.96 -5.12 2.30
N THR A 840 -64.23 -6.34 2.78
CA THR A 840 -64.34 -7.57 1.97
C THR A 840 -65.83 -7.72 1.54
N PRO A 841 -66.26 -8.59 0.59
CA PRO A 841 -65.64 -9.85 0.15
C PRO A 841 -65.80 -10.25 -1.35
N SER A 842 -65.06 -11.27 -1.80
CA SER A 842 -65.63 -12.54 -2.33
C SER A 842 -64.61 -13.36 -3.16
N GLN A 843 -64.49 -14.64 -2.78
CA GLN A 843 -63.85 -15.77 -3.47
C GLN A 843 -64.91 -16.55 -4.30
N PRO A 844 -64.63 -17.70 -4.99
CA PRO A 844 -63.37 -18.45 -5.13
C PRO A 844 -63.04 -18.96 -6.56
N ALA A 845 -61.85 -19.58 -6.59
CA ALA A 845 -61.18 -20.40 -7.59
C ALA A 845 -62.00 -21.44 -8.38
N THR A 846 -61.47 -21.75 -9.57
CA THR A 846 -61.47 -23.09 -10.17
C THR A 846 -60.10 -23.40 -10.75
N GLN A 847 -59.51 -24.51 -10.29
CA GLN A 847 -58.32 -25.17 -10.86
C GLN A 847 -58.59 -25.67 -12.28
N VAL A 848 -57.60 -25.62 -13.16
CA VAL A 848 -57.26 -26.73 -14.08
C VAL A 848 -55.76 -26.72 -14.34
N SER A 849 -55.14 -27.89 -14.16
CA SER A 849 -53.77 -28.26 -14.47
C SER A 849 -53.53 -28.43 -15.98
N GLY A 850 -52.30 -28.20 -16.44
CA GLY A 850 -51.94 -28.55 -17.81
C GLY A 850 -50.54 -28.09 -18.20
N ALA A 851 -49.57 -28.99 -18.05
CA ALA A 851 -48.24 -28.84 -18.61
C ALA A 851 -48.28 -29.00 -20.15
N ALA A 852 -47.63 -28.08 -20.85
CA ALA A 852 -47.19 -28.13 -22.25
C ALA A 852 -46.07 -27.08 -22.36
N SER A 853 -44.96 -27.23 -23.10
CA SER A 853 -44.61 -28.12 -24.19
C SER A 853 -43.10 -28.04 -24.43
N LYS A 854 -42.51 -29.15 -24.89
CA LYS A 854 -41.36 -29.16 -25.80
C LYS A 854 -41.91 -28.93 -27.21
N ALA A 855 -41.22 -28.10 -28.01
CA ALA A 855 -40.94 -28.20 -29.46
C ALA A 855 -40.92 -26.81 -30.10
N MET A 856 -40.20 -26.49 -31.18
CA MET A 856 -39.05 -27.01 -31.93
C MET A 856 -39.05 -26.18 -33.22
N GLU A 857 -37.96 -25.48 -33.55
CA GLU A 857 -37.58 -25.03 -34.92
C GLU A 857 -36.13 -24.49 -34.77
N ARG A 858 -35.05 -25.16 -35.21
CA ARG A 858 -34.50 -25.34 -36.59
C ARG A 858 -34.45 -24.00 -37.36
N ALA A 859 -33.36 -23.54 -37.97
CA ALA A 859 -32.11 -24.16 -38.40
C ALA A 859 -31.04 -23.10 -38.76
N GLU A 860 -29.77 -23.55 -38.72
CA GLU A 860 -28.66 -23.30 -39.66
C GLU A 860 -28.12 -21.88 -39.96
N GLY A 861 -26.81 -21.71 -39.76
CA GLY A 861 -26.02 -20.72 -40.48
C GLY A 861 -24.58 -20.50 -39.99
N TRP A 862 -23.62 -21.09 -40.70
CA TRP A 862 -22.23 -20.62 -40.90
C TRP A 862 -21.15 -20.91 -39.85
N THR A 863 -20.43 -22.01 -40.09
CA THR A 863 -19.00 -22.20 -39.77
C THR A 863 -18.18 -21.95 -41.04
N VAL A 864 -16.89 -21.61 -40.88
CA VAL A 864 -15.78 -21.51 -41.86
C VAL A 864 -15.24 -20.07 -42.01
N ILE A 865 -14.14 -19.80 -41.32
CA ILE A 865 -12.83 -19.28 -41.79
C ILE A 865 -11.99 -19.08 -40.52
N PHE A 866 -10.92 -19.87 -40.34
CA PHE A 866 -9.65 -19.54 -39.66
C PHE A 866 -8.93 -20.85 -39.31
N SER A 867 -8.35 -21.49 -40.33
CA SER A 867 -7.35 -22.56 -40.18
C SER A 867 -6.54 -22.63 -41.47
N LEU A 868 -5.66 -21.64 -41.69
CA LEU A 868 -4.72 -21.68 -42.81
C LEU A 868 -3.51 -20.74 -42.65
N VAL A 869 -2.72 -20.88 -41.56
CA VAL A 869 -1.32 -20.36 -41.53
C VAL A 869 -0.33 -21.32 -40.85
N MET A 870 -0.79 -22.47 -40.32
CA MET A 870 0.11 -23.41 -39.60
C MET A 870 0.69 -24.53 -40.48
N VAL A 871 0.85 -24.29 -41.79
CA VAL A 871 1.45 -25.25 -42.76
C VAL A 871 2.61 -24.62 -43.56
N VAL A 872 3.01 -23.37 -43.30
CA VAL A 872 4.09 -22.69 -44.07
C VAL A 872 5.41 -22.56 -43.31
N VAL A 873 5.51 -22.91 -42.02
CA VAL A 873 6.77 -22.79 -41.26
C VAL A 873 7.56 -24.11 -41.16
N LEU A 874 6.97 -25.26 -41.51
CA LEU A 874 7.69 -26.56 -41.49
C LEU A 874 8.42 -26.91 -42.80
N ALA A 875 8.57 -25.96 -43.73
CA ALA A 875 9.33 -26.11 -44.97
C ALA A 875 10.48 -25.10 -45.13
N LEU A 876 10.84 -24.40 -44.04
CA LEU A 876 12.00 -23.48 -43.99
C LEU A 876 13.04 -23.89 -42.94
N VAL A 877 13.04 -25.17 -42.55
CA VAL A 877 14.17 -25.84 -41.90
C VAL A 877 14.44 -27.14 -42.66
N LEU A 878 15.08 -26.98 -43.81
CA LEU A 878 16.00 -27.92 -44.44
C LEU A 878 17.25 -27.12 -44.84
#